data_AF-A0A813G2W2-F1
#
_entry.id   AF-A0A813G2W2-F1
#
_cell.length_a   1.000
_cell.length_b   1.000
_cell.length_c   1.000
_cell.angle_alpha   90.00
_cell.angle_beta   90.00
_cell.angle_gamma   90.00
#
_symmetry.space_group_name_H-M   'P 1'
#
loop_
_entity.id
_entity.type
_entity.pdbx_description
1 polymer ?
#
loop_
_entity_poly.entity_id
_entity_poly.type
_entity_poly.pdbx_seq_one_letter_code
_entity_poly.pdbx_strand_id
1 'polypeptide(L)'
;MASTLAELATALLLADCRDFLLALLPGPLEWRALQRACRWGRSSGDNEGGLREEGLLWEVHGHPELRREVRRLHGRLSGLPRSDLFGEEVKARGLGPEELHYFVDLLGAHPQQKRRSRSASAGFHLDLSWWQQELQADQGVAVGRFLLTRGPKLLELRLPGQGQLLGGKEAGLCSLLEGLGHCQLVSLRLLDLSSSSLAPPQAALVGKLLLRCPALESLSLAWNPKLFSPNSLEDLLDALGGGPGPGGRVLGQKRLAGLQQLNLKHCQVSARASSGLARLLQHCPRLATLDLQWSEQLFTSAGLQGLCQGLLTGSGSSKRKRGQAAIPQAAERQEHGLQQLKCLKMQGCTLPDTSAETAFCRLLRHCERLAALEAPDCPSARRVFSAGRFRQVQSLKLGEAAELALMAPFLFTAALRLGNFREALRQFLPSPLEWRALQCSSRWSDGPGAGPLQEVHRRPRLRAEVARLRQRLRGLPQNDLLGPKVAKWGLSCEDSYASFSDELRFFVELAGARPRQAGVEAATRLQVLDLSYEHLPLGESCGNGYLGIQGQALGIFIRQCPQLQELKLVGNTHLCSEAGLCGLVLGLGSSALPLRSLLFGGSGVAVQAAPALGRLLRRCPQLVALGLAGNRQLCSEAGLRGLEQGLAAGREGGGDEELLCDCTSRTGSASTPLHRLQRLGLRNCHMDANSGRPLGKLLRRCSQLVELALGGNQGLLTEAGLSALLRGLGDDGFPRLSDLKTELPWLQLHGLASNKAYGRLLQRCPHLKPGDM
;
A
#
# COMPACT_ATOMS: atom_id res chain seq x y z
N MET A 1 17.75 -52.13 9.69
CA MET A 1 17.75 -52.38 8.23
C MET A 1 16.38 -52.82 7.70
N ALA A 2 15.61 -53.65 8.41
CA ALA A 2 14.24 -53.99 8.00
C ALA A 2 13.24 -52.81 8.14
N SER A 3 13.41 -51.92 9.13
CA SER A 3 12.55 -50.72 9.28
C SER A 3 12.78 -49.67 8.20
N THR A 4 14.03 -49.47 7.76
CA THR A 4 14.38 -48.50 6.71
C THR A 4 13.92 -48.94 5.33
N LEU A 5 13.85 -50.25 5.05
CA LEU A 5 13.30 -50.78 3.79
C LEU A 5 11.76 -50.68 3.75
N ALA A 6 11.08 -50.83 4.89
CA ALA A 6 9.64 -50.62 4.98
C ALA A 6 9.27 -49.14 4.80
N GLU A 7 10.06 -48.21 5.36
CA GLU A 7 9.89 -46.76 5.17
C GLU A 7 10.16 -46.34 3.71
N LEU A 8 11.17 -46.92 3.04
CA LEU A 8 11.46 -46.65 1.63
C LEU A 8 10.37 -47.20 0.70
N ALA A 9 9.87 -48.41 0.98
CA ALA A 9 8.77 -49.01 0.22
C ALA A 9 7.45 -48.24 0.41
N THR A 10 7.20 -47.72 1.62
CA THR A 10 6.04 -46.86 1.92
C THR A 10 6.15 -45.51 1.22
N ALA A 11 7.35 -44.92 1.16
CA ALA A 11 7.60 -43.67 0.44
C ALA A 11 7.49 -43.83 -1.10
N LEU A 12 7.91 -44.97 -1.65
CA LEU A 12 7.77 -45.29 -3.07
C LEU A 12 6.30 -45.57 -3.45
N LEU A 13 5.56 -46.31 -2.63
CA LEU A 13 4.12 -46.51 -2.80
C LEU A 13 3.33 -45.19 -2.69
N LEU A 14 3.74 -44.27 -1.81
CA LEU A 14 3.12 -42.94 -1.67
C LEU A 14 3.37 -42.01 -2.88
N ALA A 15 4.53 -42.12 -3.54
CA ALA A 15 4.84 -41.37 -4.75
C ALA A 15 3.99 -41.85 -5.95
N ASP A 16 3.93 -43.18 -6.15
CA ASP A 16 3.14 -43.77 -7.23
C ASP A 16 1.63 -43.58 -7.03
N CYS A 17 1.15 -43.61 -5.78
CA CYS A 17 -0.25 -43.32 -5.45
C CYS A 17 -0.62 -41.85 -5.66
N ARG A 18 0.29 -40.91 -5.42
CA ARG A 18 0.06 -39.48 -5.68
C ARG A 18 -0.07 -39.23 -7.18
N ASP A 19 0.81 -39.80 -7.99
CA ASP A 19 0.77 -39.63 -9.45
C ASP A 19 -0.46 -40.33 -10.06
N PHE A 20 -0.87 -41.48 -9.52
CA PHE A 20 -2.12 -42.17 -9.89
C PHE A 20 -3.38 -41.35 -9.51
N LEU A 21 -3.40 -40.72 -8.34
CA LEU A 21 -4.51 -39.86 -7.91
C LEU A 21 -4.55 -38.53 -8.66
N LEU A 22 -3.40 -37.95 -9.02
CA LEU A 22 -3.28 -36.77 -9.88
C LEU A 22 -3.66 -37.07 -11.33
N ALA A 23 -3.49 -38.32 -11.79
CA ALA A 23 -3.96 -38.77 -13.10
C ALA A 23 -5.50 -38.97 -13.15
N LEU A 24 -6.14 -39.22 -12.00
CA LEU A 24 -7.59 -39.47 -11.90
C LEU A 24 -8.42 -38.24 -11.50
N LEU A 25 -7.80 -37.24 -10.87
CA LEU A 25 -8.44 -36.00 -10.43
C LEU A 25 -7.89 -34.83 -11.26
N PRO A 26 -8.51 -34.52 -12.42
CA PRO A 26 -8.01 -33.54 -13.39
C PRO A 26 -7.85 -32.10 -12.88
N GLY A 27 -8.23 -31.75 -11.64
CA GLY A 27 -8.05 -30.40 -11.10
C GLY A 27 -7.77 -30.27 -9.58
N PRO A 28 -7.13 -29.17 -9.15
CA PRO A 28 -6.76 -28.91 -7.75
C PRO A 28 -7.95 -28.77 -6.77
N LEU A 29 -9.17 -28.49 -7.29
CA LEU A 29 -10.41 -28.48 -6.51
C LEU A 29 -10.86 -29.90 -6.11
N GLU A 30 -10.63 -30.88 -6.97
CA GLU A 30 -11.01 -32.29 -6.76
C GLU A 30 -10.07 -32.98 -5.76
N TRP A 31 -8.81 -32.55 -5.70
CA TRP A 31 -7.86 -32.98 -4.66
C TRP A 31 -8.22 -32.45 -3.27
N ARG A 32 -8.64 -31.18 -3.18
CA ARG A 32 -9.07 -30.57 -1.90
C ARG A 32 -10.42 -31.11 -1.43
N ALA A 33 -11.29 -31.45 -2.38
CA ALA A 33 -12.52 -32.16 -2.12
C ALA A 33 -12.32 -33.48 -1.40
N LEU A 34 -11.40 -34.29 -1.92
CA LEU A 34 -10.98 -35.54 -1.32
C LEU A 34 -10.45 -35.33 0.10
N GLN A 35 -9.59 -34.33 0.31
CA GLN A 35 -9.01 -34.01 1.62
C GLN A 35 -10.04 -33.60 2.69
N ARG A 36 -11.15 -32.93 2.31
CA ARG A 36 -12.21 -32.52 3.25
C ARG A 36 -13.24 -33.62 3.51
N ALA A 37 -13.58 -34.43 2.50
CA ALA A 37 -14.43 -35.62 2.66
C ALA A 37 -13.95 -36.53 3.79
N CYS A 38 -12.63 -36.70 3.86
CA CYS A 38 -11.98 -37.56 4.85
C CYS A 38 -12.19 -37.09 6.30
N ARG A 39 -12.44 -35.80 6.55
CA ARG A 39 -12.53 -35.22 7.91
C ARG A 39 -13.89 -35.33 8.58
N TRP A 40 -14.95 -35.58 7.83
CA TRP A 40 -16.32 -35.49 8.36
C TRP A 40 -16.84 -36.80 8.98
N GLY A 41 -16.13 -37.91 8.80
CA GLY A 41 -16.51 -39.23 9.36
C GLY A 41 -16.34 -39.40 10.88
N ARG A 42 -15.97 -38.35 11.63
CA ARG A 42 -15.75 -38.41 13.09
C ARG A 42 -16.55 -37.35 13.85
N SER A 43 -17.86 -37.27 13.63
CA SER A 43 -18.77 -36.49 14.48
C SER A 43 -19.83 -37.33 15.20
N SER A 44 -19.49 -38.56 15.60
CA SER A 44 -20.14 -39.22 16.74
C SER A 44 -19.06 -39.46 17.78
N GLY A 45 -19.27 -38.91 18.99
CA GLY A 45 -18.24 -38.79 20.02
C GLY A 45 -17.53 -40.10 20.35
N ASP A 46 -16.20 -40.09 20.31
CA ASP A 46 -15.37 -40.18 21.52
C ASP A 46 -13.86 -40.14 21.15
N ASN A 47 -13.11 -39.57 22.09
CA ASN A 47 -11.68 -39.69 22.36
C ASN A 47 -10.60 -39.06 21.46
N GLU A 48 -9.92 -38.11 22.11
CA GLU A 48 -8.47 -37.85 22.18
C GLU A 48 -7.56 -38.54 21.15
N GLY A 49 -7.13 -37.75 20.16
CA GLY A 49 -6.06 -38.14 19.25
C GLY A 49 -5.98 -37.18 18.07
N GLY A 50 -5.23 -36.09 18.22
CA GLY A 50 -5.00 -35.13 17.13
C GLY A 50 -4.13 -35.75 16.02
N LEU A 51 -4.77 -36.45 15.08
CA LEU A 51 -4.11 -36.99 13.89
C LEU A 51 -3.75 -35.86 12.91
N ARG A 52 -2.51 -35.88 12.42
CA ARG A 52 -2.02 -35.04 11.32
C ARG A 52 -2.75 -35.41 10.02
N GLU A 53 -2.78 -34.49 9.06
CA GLU A 53 -3.44 -34.61 7.75
C GLU A 53 -3.17 -35.93 6.99
N GLU A 54 -2.00 -36.54 7.22
CA GLU A 54 -1.59 -37.83 6.65
C GLU A 54 -2.34 -39.04 7.24
N GLY A 55 -2.77 -38.98 8.50
CA GLY A 55 -3.53 -40.06 9.16
C GLY A 55 -4.99 -40.18 8.69
N LEU A 56 -5.56 -39.08 8.19
CA LEU A 56 -6.93 -39.04 7.65
C LEU A 56 -7.05 -39.71 6.28
N LEU A 57 -6.02 -39.58 5.44
CA LEU A 57 -5.91 -40.30 4.17
C LEU A 57 -5.77 -41.80 4.42
N TRP A 58 -5.02 -42.19 5.45
CA TRP A 58 -4.90 -43.58 5.90
C TRP A 58 -6.24 -44.16 6.36
N GLU A 59 -7.06 -43.41 7.09
CA GLU A 59 -8.39 -43.87 7.55
C GLU A 59 -9.41 -44.04 6.42
N VAL A 60 -9.46 -43.11 5.47
CA VAL A 60 -10.33 -43.29 4.30
C VAL A 60 -9.85 -44.47 3.44
N HIS A 61 -8.53 -44.68 3.33
CA HIS A 61 -7.99 -45.90 2.73
C HIS A 61 -8.16 -47.17 3.58
N GLY A 62 -8.37 -47.06 4.89
CA GLY A 62 -8.64 -48.18 5.78
C GLY A 62 -10.10 -48.61 5.75
N HIS A 63 -11.05 -47.68 5.58
CA HIS A 63 -12.49 -47.95 5.62
C HIS A 63 -13.10 -48.11 4.20
N PRO A 64 -13.55 -49.31 3.81
CA PRO A 64 -14.14 -49.55 2.49
C PRO A 64 -15.41 -48.71 2.23
N GLU A 65 -16.18 -48.43 3.28
CA GLU A 65 -17.44 -47.68 3.19
C GLU A 65 -17.22 -46.19 2.93
N LEU A 66 -16.24 -45.56 3.60
CA LEU A 66 -15.84 -44.18 3.32
C LEU A 66 -15.30 -44.04 1.89
N ARG A 67 -14.49 -45.00 1.44
CA ARG A 67 -14.04 -45.05 0.03
C ARG A 67 -15.21 -45.19 -0.94
N ARG A 68 -16.19 -46.04 -0.64
CA ARG A 68 -17.38 -46.22 -1.48
C ARG A 68 -18.20 -44.93 -1.52
N GLU A 69 -18.35 -44.23 -0.41
CA GLU A 69 -19.16 -43.02 -0.34
C GLU A 69 -18.49 -41.81 -0.98
N VAL A 70 -17.16 -41.67 -0.81
CA VAL A 70 -16.37 -40.65 -1.53
C VAL A 70 -16.39 -40.90 -3.04
N ARG A 71 -16.29 -42.17 -3.49
CA ARG A 71 -16.43 -42.51 -4.92
C ARG A 71 -17.85 -42.32 -5.43
N ARG A 72 -18.87 -42.59 -4.61
CA ARG A 72 -20.28 -42.36 -4.94
C ARG A 72 -20.56 -40.87 -5.12
N LEU A 73 -20.10 -40.03 -4.19
CA LEU A 73 -20.18 -38.57 -4.27
C LEU A 73 -19.39 -38.05 -5.47
N HIS A 74 -18.14 -38.50 -5.65
CA HIS A 74 -17.34 -38.13 -6.81
C HIS A 74 -18.03 -38.51 -8.12
N GLY A 75 -18.53 -39.74 -8.27
CA GLY A 75 -19.23 -40.18 -9.48
C GLY A 75 -20.52 -39.40 -9.76
N ARG A 76 -21.23 -38.97 -8.71
CA ARG A 76 -22.41 -38.08 -8.85
C ARG A 76 -22.01 -36.65 -9.25
N LEU A 77 -20.83 -36.18 -8.83
CA LEU A 77 -20.37 -34.80 -8.99
C LEU A 77 -19.49 -34.58 -10.24
N SER A 78 -18.68 -35.55 -10.66
CA SER A 78 -17.71 -35.43 -11.75
C SER A 78 -18.35 -35.32 -13.15
N GLY A 79 -19.64 -35.64 -13.24
CA GLY A 79 -20.45 -35.47 -14.45
C GLY A 79 -21.36 -34.24 -14.43
N LEU A 80 -21.20 -33.31 -13.48
CA LEU A 80 -21.95 -32.05 -13.46
C LEU A 80 -21.17 -30.98 -14.21
N PRO A 81 -21.80 -30.23 -15.14
CA PRO A 81 -21.16 -29.09 -15.76
C PRO A 81 -20.83 -28.05 -14.70
N ARG A 82 -19.63 -27.46 -14.74
CA ARG A 82 -19.19 -26.43 -13.76
C ARG A 82 -20.14 -25.23 -13.71
N SER A 83 -20.85 -24.94 -14.80
CA SER A 83 -21.88 -23.91 -14.86
C SER A 83 -23.15 -24.25 -14.07
N ASP A 84 -23.36 -25.50 -13.67
CA ASP A 84 -24.56 -25.99 -12.98
C ASP A 84 -24.32 -26.33 -11.51
N LEU A 85 -23.33 -25.69 -10.86
CA LEU A 85 -23.00 -25.88 -9.42
C LEU A 85 -24.23 -25.85 -8.48
N PHE A 86 -25.30 -25.18 -8.92
CA PHE A 86 -26.48 -24.86 -8.14
C PHE A 86 -27.82 -25.02 -8.90
N GLY A 87 -27.80 -25.50 -10.14
CA GLY A 87 -28.99 -25.49 -11.00
C GLY A 87 -29.76 -26.81 -11.05
N GLU A 88 -30.50 -27.02 -12.13
CA GLU A 88 -31.54 -28.06 -12.21
C GLU A 88 -30.95 -29.47 -12.35
N GLU A 89 -29.75 -29.69 -12.90
CA GLU A 89 -29.18 -31.05 -12.96
C GLU A 89 -28.67 -31.50 -11.60
N VAL A 90 -28.14 -30.59 -10.78
CA VAL A 90 -27.81 -30.87 -9.36
C VAL A 90 -29.06 -31.29 -8.58
N LYS A 91 -30.19 -30.58 -8.76
CA LYS A 91 -31.48 -30.93 -8.15
C LYS A 91 -32.06 -32.22 -8.71
N ALA A 92 -31.99 -32.43 -10.03
CA ALA A 92 -32.50 -33.63 -10.70
C ALA A 92 -31.71 -34.88 -10.30
N ARG A 93 -30.43 -34.75 -9.96
CA ARG A 93 -29.62 -35.81 -9.35
C ARG A 93 -29.91 -36.06 -7.87
N GLY A 94 -30.92 -35.38 -7.31
CA GLY A 94 -31.37 -35.55 -5.93
C GLY A 94 -30.31 -35.15 -4.92
N LEU A 95 -29.43 -34.19 -5.24
CA LEU A 95 -28.44 -33.71 -4.28
C LEU A 95 -29.16 -32.85 -3.22
N GLY A 96 -29.21 -33.36 -1.99
CA GLY A 96 -29.87 -32.68 -0.88
C GLY A 96 -29.13 -31.40 -0.46
N PRO A 97 -29.77 -30.52 0.33
CA PRO A 97 -29.13 -29.29 0.84
C PRO A 97 -27.82 -29.55 1.60
N GLU A 98 -27.65 -30.74 2.20
CA GLU A 98 -26.41 -31.16 2.85
C GLU A 98 -25.27 -31.48 1.86
N GLU A 99 -25.58 -31.98 0.66
CA GLU A 99 -24.59 -32.28 -0.39
C GLU A 99 -24.17 -31.00 -1.13
N LEU A 100 -25.09 -30.04 -1.27
CA LEU A 100 -24.81 -28.67 -1.71
C LEU A 100 -23.97 -27.89 -0.68
N HIS A 101 -24.26 -28.06 0.62
CA HIS A 101 -23.39 -27.55 1.70
C HIS A 101 -21.99 -28.13 1.60
N TYR A 102 -21.90 -29.46 1.41
CA TYR A 102 -20.64 -30.15 1.21
C TYR A 102 -19.87 -29.55 0.04
N PHE A 103 -20.51 -29.24 -1.09
CA PHE A 103 -19.89 -28.67 -2.29
C PHE A 103 -19.37 -27.23 -2.12
N VAL A 104 -20.12 -26.34 -1.48
CA VAL A 104 -19.64 -24.97 -1.16
C VAL A 104 -18.45 -25.03 -0.20
N ASP A 105 -18.51 -25.93 0.79
CA ASP A 105 -17.38 -26.20 1.68
C ASP A 105 -16.23 -26.93 0.94
N LEU A 106 -16.51 -27.71 -0.10
CA LEU A 106 -15.51 -28.46 -0.88
C LEU A 106 -14.66 -27.55 -1.76
N LEU A 107 -15.32 -26.58 -2.37
CA LEU A 107 -14.80 -25.74 -3.43
C LEU A 107 -14.07 -24.50 -2.92
N GLY A 108 -13.80 -24.42 -1.62
CA GLY A 108 -12.86 -23.42 -1.11
C GLY A 108 -13.43 -22.01 -1.03
N ALA A 109 -14.76 -21.85 -0.93
CA ALA A 109 -15.27 -20.83 -0.02
C ALA A 109 -14.54 -21.05 1.29
N HIS A 110 -13.71 -20.11 1.71
CA HIS A 110 -12.88 -20.24 2.90
C HIS A 110 -13.71 -19.70 4.07
N PRO A 111 -14.49 -20.51 4.82
CA PRO A 111 -14.83 -20.12 6.18
C PRO A 111 -13.51 -20.09 6.93
N GLN A 112 -12.84 -18.93 6.92
CA GLN A 112 -11.71 -18.67 7.79
C GLN A 112 -12.26 -18.60 9.22
N GLN A 113 -12.55 -19.76 9.81
CA GLN A 113 -12.53 -19.86 11.26
C GLN A 113 -11.09 -19.55 11.65
N LYS A 114 -10.82 -18.31 12.08
CA LYS A 114 -9.58 -17.99 12.79
C LYS A 114 -9.45 -19.03 13.90
N ARG A 115 -8.53 -19.98 13.72
CA ARG A 115 -8.28 -21.16 14.59
C ARG A 115 -7.92 -20.83 16.06
N ARG A 116 -8.11 -19.58 16.50
CA ARG A 116 -7.76 -19.10 17.85
C ARG A 116 -8.96 -18.92 18.79
N SER A 117 -10.19 -19.06 18.32
CA SER A 117 -11.37 -18.99 19.21
C SER A 117 -12.02 -20.37 19.30
N ARG A 118 -11.88 -21.03 20.45
CA ARG A 118 -12.61 -22.27 20.80
C ARG A 118 -14.09 -22.03 21.15
N SER A 119 -14.59 -20.81 20.97
CA SER A 119 -16.01 -20.52 21.24
C SER A 119 -16.89 -21.05 20.11
N ALA A 120 -17.90 -21.85 20.47
CA ALA A 120 -18.98 -22.30 19.57
C ALA A 120 -19.80 -21.13 18.95
N SER A 121 -19.56 -19.90 19.41
CA SER A 121 -20.11 -18.65 18.86
C SER A 121 -19.25 -18.01 17.75
N ALA A 122 -18.18 -18.66 17.30
CA ALA A 122 -17.33 -18.11 16.24
C ALA A 122 -18.13 -17.97 14.93
N GLY A 123 -18.41 -16.74 14.53
CA GLY A 123 -18.99 -16.46 13.22
C GLY A 123 -18.05 -16.89 12.09
N PHE A 124 -18.56 -16.93 10.86
CA PHE A 124 -17.80 -17.36 9.69
C PHE A 124 -17.73 -16.26 8.63
N HIS A 125 -16.74 -16.39 7.75
CA HIS A 125 -16.44 -15.46 6.66
C HIS A 125 -16.70 -16.19 5.34
N LEU A 126 -17.44 -15.60 4.42
CA LEU A 126 -17.64 -16.13 3.08
C LEU A 126 -16.96 -15.23 2.07
N ASP A 127 -15.88 -15.73 1.45
CA ASP A 127 -15.15 -15.03 0.40
C ASP A 127 -15.24 -15.84 -0.91
N LEU A 128 -16.00 -15.29 -1.87
CA LEU A 128 -16.16 -15.83 -3.22
C LEU A 128 -15.31 -15.07 -4.24
N SER A 129 -14.31 -14.29 -3.82
CA SER A 129 -13.37 -13.58 -4.70
C SER A 129 -12.57 -14.49 -5.64
N TRP A 130 -12.45 -15.77 -5.31
CA TRP A 130 -11.73 -16.75 -6.12
C TRP A 130 -12.55 -17.25 -7.31
N TRP A 131 -13.88 -17.17 -7.22
CA TRP A 131 -14.82 -17.66 -8.22
C TRP A 131 -15.12 -16.62 -9.31
N GLN A 132 -14.19 -15.69 -9.53
CA GLN A 132 -14.39 -14.59 -10.47
C GLN A 132 -14.75 -15.16 -11.84
N GLN A 133 -15.91 -14.73 -12.38
CA GLN A 133 -16.44 -15.14 -13.69
C GLN A 133 -16.95 -16.58 -13.81
N GLU A 134 -16.93 -17.39 -12.74
CA GLU A 134 -17.47 -18.76 -12.81
C GLU A 134 -18.94 -18.83 -12.36
N LEU A 135 -19.34 -17.98 -11.41
CA LEU A 135 -20.71 -17.98 -10.89
C LEU A 135 -21.66 -17.21 -11.82
N GLN A 136 -22.73 -17.90 -12.23
CA GLN A 136 -23.75 -17.37 -13.13
C GLN A 136 -24.92 -16.73 -12.35
N ALA A 137 -25.72 -15.90 -13.03
CA ALA A 137 -26.82 -15.16 -12.40
C ALA A 137 -27.92 -16.07 -11.81
N ASP A 138 -28.23 -17.19 -12.46
CA ASP A 138 -29.21 -18.20 -12.03
C ASP A 138 -28.80 -18.91 -10.73
N GLN A 139 -27.50 -18.97 -10.45
CA GLN A 139 -26.96 -19.50 -9.20
C GLN A 139 -27.19 -18.57 -8.00
N GLY A 140 -27.63 -17.34 -8.23
CA GLY A 140 -27.95 -16.36 -7.19
C GLY A 140 -28.92 -16.92 -6.14
N VAL A 141 -29.96 -17.65 -6.55
CA VAL A 141 -30.96 -18.22 -5.62
C VAL A 141 -30.31 -19.20 -4.65
N ALA A 142 -29.42 -20.05 -5.12
CA ALA A 142 -28.77 -21.04 -4.27
C ALA A 142 -27.76 -20.40 -3.32
N VAL A 143 -26.99 -19.42 -3.78
CA VAL A 143 -26.13 -18.62 -2.89
C VAL A 143 -26.99 -17.93 -1.83
N GLY A 144 -28.15 -17.38 -2.21
CA GLY A 144 -29.08 -16.76 -1.28
C GLY A 144 -29.62 -17.75 -0.25
N ARG A 145 -29.99 -18.97 -0.67
CA ARG A 145 -30.45 -20.04 0.24
C ARG A 145 -29.34 -20.55 1.16
N PHE A 146 -28.10 -20.58 0.69
CA PHE A 146 -26.94 -20.88 1.53
C PHE A 146 -26.73 -19.80 2.59
N LEU A 147 -26.82 -18.53 2.20
CA LEU A 147 -26.75 -17.41 3.14
C LEU A 147 -27.94 -17.40 4.10
N LEU A 148 -29.10 -17.90 3.68
CA LEU A 148 -30.28 -18.06 4.53
C LEU A 148 -30.03 -19.06 5.68
N THR A 149 -29.45 -20.23 5.38
CA THR A 149 -29.19 -21.28 6.41
C THR A 149 -28.10 -20.88 7.39
N ARG A 150 -27.14 -20.02 6.97
CA ARG A 150 -25.98 -19.63 7.79
C ARG A 150 -26.01 -18.18 8.25
N GLY A 151 -26.93 -17.36 7.77
CA GLY A 151 -26.99 -15.91 7.94
C GLY A 151 -26.78 -15.38 9.37
N PRO A 152 -27.34 -16.01 10.42
CA PRO A 152 -27.15 -15.57 11.80
C PRO A 152 -25.69 -15.59 12.27
N LYS A 153 -24.79 -16.35 11.64
CA LYS A 153 -23.37 -16.45 12.01
C LYS A 153 -22.42 -15.82 10.99
N LEU A 154 -22.92 -15.31 9.87
CA LEU A 154 -22.09 -14.74 8.80
C LEU A 154 -21.57 -13.37 9.24
N LEU A 155 -20.25 -13.19 9.29
CA LEU A 155 -19.60 -11.92 9.69
C LEU A 155 -19.12 -11.11 8.49
N GLU A 156 -18.58 -11.76 7.46
CA GLU A 156 -18.07 -11.09 6.26
C GLU A 156 -18.57 -11.82 5.01
N LEU A 157 -19.04 -11.06 4.01
CA LEU A 157 -19.43 -11.55 2.70
C LEU A 157 -18.66 -10.76 1.64
N ARG A 158 -17.77 -11.43 0.92
CA ARG A 158 -16.98 -10.84 -0.17
C ARG A 158 -17.33 -11.50 -1.48
N LEU A 159 -17.86 -10.71 -2.40
CA LEU A 159 -18.23 -11.10 -3.76
C LEU A 159 -17.47 -10.24 -4.81
N PRO A 160 -16.17 -9.96 -4.67
CA PRO A 160 -15.52 -9.05 -5.59
C PRO A 160 -15.35 -9.70 -6.97
N GLY A 161 -15.50 -8.92 -8.04
CA GLY A 161 -15.35 -9.40 -9.41
C GLY A 161 -16.47 -10.32 -9.90
N GLN A 162 -17.57 -10.45 -9.14
CA GLN A 162 -18.68 -11.35 -9.44
C GLN A 162 -19.66 -10.75 -10.45
N GLY A 163 -19.12 -10.25 -11.58
CA GLY A 163 -19.89 -9.56 -12.61
C GLY A 163 -20.97 -10.43 -13.27
N GLN A 164 -20.78 -11.75 -13.35
CA GLN A 164 -21.78 -12.64 -13.94
C GLN A 164 -22.90 -13.00 -12.94
N LEU A 165 -22.53 -13.30 -11.70
CA LEU A 165 -23.47 -13.58 -10.60
C LEU A 165 -24.28 -12.34 -10.21
N LEU A 166 -23.64 -11.16 -10.12
CA LEU A 166 -24.25 -9.95 -9.62
C LEU A 166 -24.61 -8.97 -10.72
N GLY A 167 -23.69 -8.70 -11.66
CA GLY A 167 -23.80 -7.66 -12.69
C GLY A 167 -24.39 -8.11 -14.04
N GLY A 168 -24.81 -9.36 -14.17
CA GLY A 168 -25.50 -9.87 -15.36
C GLY A 168 -26.86 -9.18 -15.58
N LYS A 169 -27.72 -9.75 -16.43
CA LYS A 169 -29.15 -9.36 -16.50
C LYS A 169 -29.70 -9.22 -15.07
N GLU A 170 -30.68 -8.33 -14.84
CA GLU A 170 -31.24 -7.94 -13.52
C GLU A 170 -31.49 -9.12 -12.54
N ALA A 171 -31.63 -10.34 -13.05
CA ALA A 171 -31.74 -11.59 -12.34
C ALA A 171 -30.68 -11.81 -11.25
N GLY A 172 -29.39 -11.56 -11.45
CA GLY A 172 -28.34 -12.06 -10.54
C GLY A 172 -28.49 -11.69 -9.05
N LEU A 173 -28.44 -10.38 -8.75
CA LEU A 173 -28.67 -9.86 -7.40
C LEU A 173 -30.13 -10.05 -6.94
N CYS A 174 -31.08 -10.10 -7.87
CA CYS A 174 -32.49 -10.37 -7.57
C CYS A 174 -32.67 -11.81 -7.05
N SER A 175 -32.10 -12.78 -7.74
CA SER A 175 -32.04 -14.19 -7.39
C SER A 175 -31.32 -14.40 -6.06
N LEU A 176 -30.23 -13.66 -5.78
CA LEU A 176 -29.60 -13.66 -4.46
C LEU A 176 -30.58 -13.24 -3.36
N LEU A 177 -31.32 -12.15 -3.56
CA LEU A 177 -32.32 -11.65 -2.61
C LEU A 177 -33.52 -12.58 -2.47
N GLU A 178 -33.94 -13.22 -3.56
CA GLU A 178 -34.98 -14.25 -3.60
C GLU A 178 -34.57 -15.46 -2.77
N GLY A 179 -33.35 -15.97 -2.97
CA GLY A 179 -32.80 -17.08 -2.20
C GLY A 179 -32.65 -16.76 -0.71
N LEU A 180 -32.28 -15.51 -0.38
CA LEU A 180 -32.24 -15.00 1.00
C LEU A 180 -33.64 -14.88 1.64
N GLY A 181 -34.72 -14.90 0.86
CA GLY A 181 -36.09 -14.78 1.34
C GLY A 181 -36.32 -13.47 2.10
N HIS A 182 -36.79 -13.55 3.35
CA HIS A 182 -36.94 -12.39 4.25
C HIS A 182 -35.86 -12.32 5.33
N CYS A 183 -34.82 -13.15 5.24
CA CYS A 183 -33.86 -13.26 6.33
C CYS A 183 -32.95 -12.05 6.45
N GLN A 184 -32.71 -11.69 7.71
CA GLN A 184 -31.77 -10.65 8.09
C GLN A 184 -30.40 -11.28 8.35
N LEU A 185 -29.39 -10.72 7.72
CA LEU A 185 -27.99 -11.02 7.96
C LEU A 185 -27.52 -10.20 9.18
N VAL A 186 -28.13 -10.49 10.34
CA VAL A 186 -27.98 -9.70 11.59
C VAL A 186 -26.55 -9.62 12.10
N SER A 187 -25.70 -10.58 11.73
CA SER A 187 -24.29 -10.63 12.16
C SER A 187 -23.32 -10.09 11.10
N LEU A 188 -23.79 -9.76 9.89
CA LEU A 188 -22.93 -9.35 8.80
C LEU A 188 -22.36 -7.97 9.06
N ARG A 189 -21.03 -7.89 9.24
CA ARG A 189 -20.27 -6.67 9.50
C ARG A 189 -19.57 -6.13 8.27
N LEU A 190 -19.15 -6.99 7.34
CA LEU A 190 -18.48 -6.57 6.10
C LEU A 190 -19.22 -7.12 4.88
N LEU A 191 -19.54 -6.23 3.94
CA LEU A 191 -20.08 -6.57 2.63
C LEU A 191 -19.20 -5.93 1.55
N ASP A 192 -18.57 -6.77 0.72
CA ASP A 192 -17.74 -6.32 -0.40
C ASP A 192 -18.33 -6.81 -1.72
N LEU A 193 -18.84 -5.86 -2.52
CA LEU A 193 -19.36 -6.06 -3.87
C LEU A 193 -18.48 -5.33 -4.90
N SER A 194 -17.18 -5.16 -4.61
CA SER A 194 -16.28 -4.44 -5.51
C SER A 194 -16.13 -5.15 -6.87
N SER A 195 -15.91 -4.38 -7.94
CA SER A 195 -15.71 -4.90 -9.30
C SER A 195 -16.81 -5.86 -9.79
N SER A 196 -18.03 -5.77 -9.24
CA SER A 196 -19.14 -6.67 -9.56
C SER A 196 -19.97 -6.22 -10.76
N SER A 197 -19.48 -5.23 -11.50
CA SER A 197 -20.14 -4.65 -12.69
C SER A 197 -21.59 -4.24 -12.43
N LEU A 198 -21.89 -3.71 -11.24
CA LEU A 198 -23.26 -3.41 -10.85
C LEU A 198 -23.89 -2.33 -11.75
N ALA A 199 -25.04 -2.66 -12.34
CA ALA A 199 -25.78 -1.83 -13.27
C ALA A 199 -26.78 -0.89 -12.55
N PRO A 200 -27.25 0.19 -13.20
CA PRO A 200 -28.17 1.15 -12.61
C PRO A 200 -29.42 0.54 -11.92
N PRO A 201 -30.15 -0.43 -12.52
CA PRO A 201 -31.34 -1.01 -11.89
C PRO A 201 -31.05 -1.81 -10.61
N GLN A 202 -29.80 -2.23 -10.43
CA GLN A 202 -29.41 -3.03 -9.27
C GLN A 202 -29.22 -2.18 -8.01
N ALA A 203 -29.21 -0.85 -8.14
CA ALA A 203 -29.08 0.04 -7.00
C ALA A 203 -30.23 -0.13 -5.98
N ALA A 204 -31.47 -0.27 -6.46
CA ALA A 204 -32.61 -0.61 -5.60
C ALA A 204 -32.43 -1.96 -4.88
N LEU A 205 -31.88 -2.96 -5.58
CA LEU A 205 -31.62 -4.28 -5.00
C LEU A 205 -30.50 -4.22 -3.95
N VAL A 206 -29.44 -3.45 -4.19
CA VAL A 206 -28.40 -3.17 -3.18
C VAL A 206 -29.04 -2.51 -1.96
N GLY A 207 -29.92 -1.53 -2.13
CA GLY A 207 -30.64 -0.90 -1.02
C GLY A 207 -31.46 -1.92 -0.20
N LYS A 208 -32.20 -2.80 -0.89
CA LYS A 208 -32.94 -3.90 -0.24
C LYS A 208 -32.03 -4.88 0.50
N LEU A 209 -30.84 -5.17 -0.03
CA LEU A 209 -29.85 -6.01 0.64
C LEU A 209 -29.30 -5.33 1.90
N LEU A 210 -28.96 -4.04 1.82
CA LEU A 210 -28.47 -3.27 2.97
C LEU A 210 -29.48 -3.21 4.11
N LEU A 211 -30.78 -3.13 3.81
CA LEU A 211 -31.84 -3.21 4.82
C LEU A 211 -31.90 -4.55 5.57
N ARG A 212 -31.29 -5.61 5.04
CA ARG A 212 -31.17 -6.92 5.68
C ARG A 212 -29.92 -7.05 6.54
N CYS A 213 -29.02 -6.06 6.54
CA CYS A 213 -27.72 -6.10 7.22
C CYS A 213 -27.63 -5.02 8.32
N PRO A 214 -28.38 -5.13 9.43
CA PRO A 214 -28.44 -4.08 10.45
C PRO A 214 -27.11 -3.85 11.20
N ALA A 215 -26.24 -4.86 11.26
CA ALA A 215 -24.93 -4.78 11.91
C ALA A 215 -23.78 -4.44 10.94
N LEU A 216 -24.08 -3.97 9.73
CA LEU A 216 -23.06 -3.70 8.72
C LEU A 216 -22.16 -2.54 9.15
N GLU A 217 -20.86 -2.82 9.30
CA GLU A 217 -19.82 -1.87 9.70
C GLU A 217 -19.00 -1.38 8.49
N SER A 218 -18.79 -2.23 7.47
CA SER A 218 -17.98 -1.93 6.30
C SER A 218 -18.70 -2.33 5.00
N LEU A 219 -18.82 -1.39 4.07
CA LEU A 219 -19.41 -1.59 2.76
C LEU A 219 -18.41 -1.16 1.68
N SER A 220 -18.09 -2.07 0.78
CA SER A 220 -17.27 -1.80 -0.40
C SER A 220 -18.08 -1.99 -1.68
N LEU A 221 -18.21 -0.92 -2.44
CA LEU A 221 -18.85 -0.87 -3.76
C LEU A 221 -17.84 -0.42 -4.84
N ALA A 222 -16.54 -0.48 -4.54
CA ALA A 222 -15.49 0.02 -5.42
C ALA A 222 -15.57 -0.59 -6.84
N TRP A 223 -15.12 0.15 -7.86
CA TRP A 223 -15.07 -0.30 -9.25
C TRP A 223 -16.44 -0.68 -9.85
N ASN A 224 -17.52 -0.02 -9.40
CA ASN A 224 -18.86 -0.11 -10.00
C ASN A 224 -19.26 1.23 -10.64
N PRO A 225 -18.66 1.62 -11.79
CA PRO A 225 -18.79 2.97 -12.35
C PRO A 225 -20.22 3.35 -12.75
N LYS A 226 -21.11 2.36 -12.99
CA LYS A 226 -22.49 2.59 -13.42
C LYS A 226 -23.49 2.66 -12.25
N LEU A 227 -23.09 2.23 -11.05
CA LEU A 227 -23.99 2.13 -9.90
C LEU A 227 -24.40 3.50 -9.34
N PHE A 228 -23.57 4.52 -9.51
CA PHE A 228 -23.77 5.86 -8.92
C PHE A 228 -24.21 6.91 -9.95
N SER A 229 -25.08 6.50 -10.87
CA SER A 229 -25.86 7.46 -11.66
C SER A 229 -26.86 8.21 -10.75
N PRO A 230 -27.34 9.42 -11.13
CA PRO A 230 -28.32 10.14 -10.34
C PRO A 230 -29.57 9.31 -10.05
N ASN A 231 -30.14 8.65 -11.07
CA ASN A 231 -31.33 7.82 -10.92
C ASN A 231 -31.08 6.61 -10.02
N SER A 232 -29.92 5.96 -10.20
CA SER A 232 -29.54 4.80 -9.37
C SER A 232 -29.39 5.14 -7.89
N LEU A 233 -28.87 6.33 -7.58
CA LEU A 233 -28.81 6.78 -6.19
C LEU A 233 -30.19 7.07 -5.61
N GLU A 234 -31.12 7.62 -6.41
CA GLU A 234 -32.51 7.74 -5.96
C GLU A 234 -33.12 6.36 -5.72
N ASP A 235 -32.96 5.42 -6.64
CA ASP A 235 -33.46 4.05 -6.51
C ASP A 235 -32.89 3.34 -5.25
N LEU A 236 -31.60 3.56 -4.97
CA LEU A 236 -30.93 3.09 -3.75
C LEU A 236 -31.54 3.73 -2.49
N LEU A 237 -31.75 5.04 -2.50
CA LEU A 237 -32.31 5.79 -1.38
C LEU A 237 -33.77 5.42 -1.12
N ASP A 238 -34.57 5.29 -2.18
CA ASP A 238 -35.95 4.85 -2.12
C ASP A 238 -36.04 3.44 -1.51
N ALA A 239 -35.15 2.54 -1.93
CA ALA A 239 -35.05 1.20 -1.35
C ALA A 239 -34.61 1.21 0.12
N LEU A 240 -33.83 2.20 0.58
CA LEU A 240 -33.46 2.40 1.99
C LEU A 240 -34.58 3.07 2.83
N GLY A 241 -35.73 3.40 2.22
CA GLY A 241 -36.84 4.08 2.88
C GLY A 241 -36.73 5.61 2.87
N GLY A 242 -35.94 6.18 1.96
CA GLY A 242 -35.80 7.62 1.75
C GLY A 242 -36.89 8.25 0.87
N GLY A 243 -37.60 7.43 0.09
CA GLY A 243 -38.65 7.89 -0.81
C GLY A 243 -39.94 8.29 -0.09
N PRO A 244 -40.70 9.27 -0.62
CA PRO A 244 -42.06 9.51 -0.18
C PRO A 244 -42.87 8.26 -0.55
N GLY A 245 -43.11 7.37 0.42
CA GLY A 245 -43.94 6.18 0.18
C GLY A 245 -45.29 6.56 -0.45
N PRO A 246 -45.99 5.63 -1.11
CA PRO A 246 -47.23 5.87 -1.88
C PRO A 246 -48.44 6.44 -1.09
N GLY A 247 -48.24 6.98 0.10
CA GLY A 247 -49.21 7.77 0.86
C GLY A 247 -48.60 8.95 1.63
N GLY A 248 -47.41 9.44 1.25
CA GLY A 248 -46.73 10.56 1.89
C GLY A 248 -46.30 10.34 3.35
N ARG A 249 -46.56 9.15 3.92
CA ARG A 249 -46.10 8.76 5.26
C ARG A 249 -44.68 8.27 5.15
N VAL A 250 -43.76 8.99 5.78
CA VAL A 250 -42.36 8.61 5.96
C VAL A 250 -42.34 7.43 6.93
N LEU A 251 -42.37 6.20 6.41
CA LEU A 251 -42.10 5.00 7.21
C LEU A 251 -40.69 5.14 7.78
N GLY A 252 -40.52 4.81 9.07
CA GLY A 252 -39.29 5.08 9.83
C GLY A 252 -38.04 4.76 9.03
N GLN A 253 -37.26 5.80 8.71
CA GLN A 253 -36.04 5.69 7.91
C GLN A 253 -35.10 4.70 8.59
N LYS A 254 -34.95 3.52 7.99
CA LYS A 254 -33.94 2.55 8.43
C LYS A 254 -32.58 3.16 8.12
N ARG A 255 -31.89 3.59 9.17
CA ARG A 255 -30.53 4.13 9.06
C ARG A 255 -29.54 2.98 8.96
N LEU A 256 -28.49 3.17 8.17
CA LEU A 256 -27.28 2.34 8.19
C LEU A 256 -26.43 2.74 9.41
N ALA A 257 -27.04 2.66 10.60
CA ALA A 257 -26.49 3.22 11.82
C ALA A 257 -25.18 2.56 12.25
N GLY A 258 -24.95 1.30 11.83
CA GLY A 258 -23.72 0.56 12.08
C GLY A 258 -22.57 0.94 11.15
N LEU A 259 -22.83 1.58 10.00
CA LEU A 259 -21.84 1.71 8.93
C LEU A 259 -20.74 2.70 9.31
N GLN A 260 -19.50 2.19 9.40
CA GLN A 260 -18.30 2.94 9.76
C GLN A 260 -17.37 3.17 8.57
N GLN A 261 -17.40 2.28 7.57
CA GLN A 261 -16.53 2.37 6.40
C GLN A 261 -17.37 2.25 5.12
N LEU A 262 -17.20 3.20 4.22
CA LEU A 262 -17.82 3.19 2.90
C LEU A 262 -16.75 3.40 1.84
N ASN A 263 -16.55 2.39 0.98
CA ASN A 263 -15.59 2.44 -0.10
C ASN A 263 -16.29 2.54 -1.47
N LEU A 264 -16.16 3.71 -2.10
CA LEU A 264 -16.69 4.04 -3.42
C LEU A 264 -15.57 4.35 -4.43
N LYS A 265 -14.38 3.79 -4.23
CA LYS A 265 -13.24 3.97 -5.13
C LYS A 265 -13.64 3.62 -6.57
N HIS A 266 -13.36 4.50 -7.52
CA HIS A 266 -13.62 4.29 -8.94
C HIS A 266 -15.10 3.99 -9.28
N CYS A 267 -16.04 4.56 -8.52
CA CYS A 267 -17.48 4.46 -8.79
C CYS A 267 -18.03 5.52 -9.77
N GLN A 268 -17.17 6.40 -10.30
CA GLN A 268 -17.56 7.48 -11.23
C GLN A 268 -18.78 8.28 -10.79
N VAL A 269 -18.85 8.66 -9.50
CA VAL A 269 -19.96 9.45 -8.97
C VAL A 269 -20.03 10.78 -9.70
N SER A 270 -21.06 10.97 -10.52
CA SER A 270 -21.21 12.19 -11.31
C SER A 270 -21.53 13.41 -10.43
N ALA A 271 -21.25 14.62 -10.94
CA ALA A 271 -21.59 15.86 -10.23
C ALA A 271 -23.10 15.94 -9.89
N ARG A 272 -23.98 15.42 -10.75
CA ARG A 272 -25.44 15.38 -10.55
C ARG A 272 -25.87 14.38 -9.48
N ALA A 273 -25.09 13.31 -9.28
CA ALA A 273 -25.32 12.28 -8.28
C ALA A 273 -24.89 12.71 -6.86
N SER A 274 -24.13 13.81 -6.73
CA SER A 274 -23.56 14.26 -5.45
C SER A 274 -24.60 14.55 -4.37
N SER A 275 -25.77 15.06 -4.72
CA SER A 275 -26.88 15.33 -3.78
C SER A 275 -27.56 14.05 -3.29
N GLY A 276 -27.65 13.03 -4.14
CA GLY A 276 -28.07 11.67 -3.75
C GLY A 276 -27.04 11.04 -2.81
N LEU A 277 -25.75 11.16 -3.14
CA LEU A 277 -24.67 10.67 -2.27
C LEU A 277 -24.70 11.37 -0.90
N ALA A 278 -24.92 12.69 -0.86
CA ALA A 278 -25.08 13.44 0.39
C ALA A 278 -26.20 12.87 1.28
N ARG A 279 -27.36 12.56 0.68
CA ARG A 279 -28.48 11.93 1.38
C ARG A 279 -28.12 10.53 1.87
N LEU A 280 -27.44 9.72 1.05
CA LEU A 280 -26.94 8.41 1.49
C LEU A 280 -26.02 8.53 2.72
N LEU A 281 -25.13 9.52 2.73
CA LEU A 281 -24.24 9.77 3.87
C LEU A 281 -25.00 10.21 5.14
N GLN A 282 -26.17 10.86 5.00
CA GLN A 282 -27.05 11.15 6.15
C GLN A 282 -27.66 9.89 6.77
N HIS A 283 -27.82 8.81 6.00
CA HIS A 283 -28.24 7.51 6.55
C HIS A 283 -27.11 6.79 7.31
N CYS A 284 -25.87 7.32 7.30
CA CYS A 284 -24.69 6.70 7.89
C CYS A 284 -24.09 7.55 9.04
N PRO A 285 -24.77 7.71 10.18
CA PRO A 285 -24.35 8.62 11.26
C PRO A 285 -22.99 8.25 11.89
N ARG A 286 -22.57 6.99 11.81
CA ARG A 286 -21.30 6.48 12.39
C ARG A 286 -20.17 6.37 11.38
N LEU A 287 -20.31 6.95 10.19
CA LEU A 287 -19.32 6.81 9.13
C LEU A 287 -17.99 7.47 9.54
N ALA A 288 -16.97 6.63 9.74
CA ALA A 288 -15.63 7.05 10.16
C ALA A 288 -14.65 7.13 8.97
N THR A 289 -14.82 6.30 7.94
CA THR A 289 -13.96 6.27 6.76
C THR A 289 -14.78 6.33 5.48
N LEU A 290 -14.44 7.27 4.61
CA LEU A 290 -15.04 7.42 3.28
C LEU A 290 -13.93 7.42 2.23
N ASP A 291 -13.98 6.43 1.33
CA ASP A 291 -13.05 6.31 0.21
C ASP A 291 -13.75 6.71 -1.10
N LEU A 292 -13.29 7.81 -1.69
CA LEU A 292 -13.78 8.39 -2.95
C LEU A 292 -12.64 8.51 -3.97
N GLN A 293 -11.60 7.68 -3.85
CA GLN A 293 -10.48 7.74 -4.79
C GLN A 293 -10.96 7.53 -6.23
N TRP A 294 -10.33 8.21 -7.20
CA TRP A 294 -10.62 8.10 -8.64
C TRP A 294 -12.07 8.45 -9.00
N SER A 295 -12.65 9.46 -8.33
CA SER A 295 -14.02 9.96 -8.58
C SER A 295 -14.01 11.41 -9.05
N GLU A 296 -13.25 11.72 -10.11
CA GLU A 296 -12.98 13.09 -10.58
C GLU A 296 -14.25 13.95 -10.77
N GLN A 297 -15.33 13.35 -11.29
CA GLN A 297 -16.58 14.08 -11.54
C GLN A 297 -17.26 14.62 -10.27
N LEU A 298 -17.08 13.93 -9.14
CA LEU A 298 -17.61 14.35 -7.83
C LEU A 298 -16.85 15.58 -7.31
N PHE A 299 -15.57 15.70 -7.64
CA PHE A 299 -14.68 16.76 -7.17
C PHE A 299 -14.67 18.01 -8.07
N THR A 300 -15.61 18.09 -9.01
CA THR A 300 -15.95 19.35 -9.70
C THR A 300 -16.64 20.33 -8.75
N SER A 301 -16.67 21.62 -9.12
CA SER A 301 -17.39 22.65 -8.35
C SER A 301 -18.87 22.30 -8.15
N ALA A 302 -19.55 21.83 -9.20
CA ALA A 302 -20.94 21.38 -9.13
C ALA A 302 -21.12 20.15 -8.22
N GLY A 303 -20.22 19.15 -8.32
CA GLY A 303 -20.29 17.93 -7.51
C GLY A 303 -20.10 18.20 -6.01
N LEU A 304 -19.10 19.01 -5.65
CA LEU A 304 -18.85 19.35 -4.25
C LEU A 304 -19.94 20.27 -3.68
N GLN A 305 -20.48 21.19 -4.48
CA GLN A 305 -21.61 22.02 -4.06
C GLN A 305 -22.86 21.18 -3.84
N GLY A 306 -23.19 20.25 -4.74
CA GLY A 306 -24.32 19.34 -4.56
C GLY A 306 -24.16 18.41 -3.36
N LEU A 307 -22.94 17.95 -3.09
CA LEU A 307 -22.61 17.20 -1.88
C LEU A 307 -22.85 18.05 -0.62
N CYS A 308 -22.29 19.26 -0.55
CA CYS A 308 -22.48 20.18 0.58
C CYS A 308 -23.96 20.55 0.78
N GLN A 309 -24.66 20.88 -0.29
CA GLN A 309 -26.06 21.28 -0.23
C GLN A 309 -26.94 20.12 0.25
N GLY A 310 -26.74 18.92 -0.27
CA GLY A 310 -27.50 17.74 0.15
C GLY A 310 -27.31 17.42 1.63
N LEU A 311 -26.11 17.66 2.18
CA LEU A 311 -25.83 17.47 3.60
C LEU A 311 -26.56 18.49 4.48
N LEU A 312 -26.74 19.72 4.00
CA LEU A 312 -27.42 20.80 4.70
C LEU A 312 -28.95 20.70 4.62
N THR A 313 -29.51 20.32 3.47
CA THR A 313 -30.96 20.33 3.21
C THR A 313 -31.73 19.20 3.90
N GLY A 314 -31.05 18.14 4.37
CA GLY A 314 -31.67 17.01 5.07
C GLY A 314 -32.28 17.34 6.44
N SER A 315 -32.06 18.55 6.96
CA SER A 315 -32.50 19.01 8.30
C SER A 315 -33.98 19.44 8.38
N GLY A 316 -34.81 19.13 7.39
CA GLY A 316 -36.27 19.23 7.54
C GLY A 316 -36.89 20.55 7.08
N SER A 317 -36.49 21.07 5.91
CA SER A 317 -37.30 22.05 5.20
C SER A 317 -38.53 21.39 4.54
N SER A 318 -39.25 20.54 5.27
CA SER A 318 -40.63 20.22 4.87
C SER A 318 -41.38 21.52 4.97
N LYS A 319 -41.90 22.01 3.83
CA LYS A 319 -42.66 23.26 3.72
C LYS A 319 -43.78 23.24 4.76
N ARG A 320 -43.51 23.76 5.97
CA ARG A 320 -44.52 23.96 7.00
C ARG A 320 -45.55 24.88 6.35
N LYS A 321 -46.75 24.33 6.09
CA LYS A 321 -47.91 25.12 5.67
C LYS A 321 -48.01 26.28 6.66
N ARG A 322 -47.82 27.52 6.17
CA ARG A 322 -48.03 28.76 6.92
C ARG A 322 -49.42 28.67 7.57
N GLY A 323 -49.50 28.48 8.88
CA GLY A 323 -50.80 28.40 9.56
C GLY A 323 -50.82 27.84 10.98
N GLN A 324 -49.77 27.20 11.49
CA GLN A 324 -49.75 26.71 12.88
C GLN A 324 -48.59 27.31 13.68
N ALA A 325 -48.93 28.02 14.75
CA ALA A 325 -48.01 28.62 15.71
C ALA A 325 -47.13 27.54 16.33
N ALA A 326 -45.81 27.69 16.19
CA ALA A 326 -44.83 26.69 16.60
C ALA A 326 -44.55 26.81 18.11
N ILE A 327 -44.82 25.73 18.84
CA ILE A 327 -44.26 25.50 20.18
C ILE A 327 -42.75 25.23 19.99
N PRO A 328 -41.85 25.91 20.73
CA PRO A 328 -40.41 25.68 20.66
C PRO A 328 -40.08 24.36 21.37
N GLN A 329 -40.25 23.22 20.69
CA GLN A 329 -39.66 21.97 21.13
C GLN A 329 -38.16 22.00 20.87
N ALA A 330 -37.38 21.62 21.90
CA ALA A 330 -35.93 21.54 21.87
C ALA A 330 -35.48 20.79 20.60
N ALA A 331 -34.83 21.52 19.69
CA ALA A 331 -34.29 20.95 18.48
C ALA A 331 -33.14 20.01 18.84
N GLU A 332 -33.43 18.71 18.94
CA GLU A 332 -32.40 17.68 18.90
C GLU A 332 -31.55 17.93 17.65
N ARG A 333 -30.31 18.35 17.86
CA ARG A 333 -29.34 18.55 16.79
C ARG A 333 -29.08 17.18 16.18
N GLN A 334 -29.76 16.88 15.10
CA GLN A 334 -29.58 15.65 14.35
C GLN A 334 -28.13 15.60 13.87
N GLU A 335 -27.31 14.76 14.49
CA GLU A 335 -25.90 14.60 14.12
C GLU A 335 -25.82 14.16 12.65
N HIS A 336 -25.14 14.97 11.83
CA HIS A 336 -24.92 14.66 10.43
C HIS A 336 -23.81 13.60 10.32
N GLY A 337 -23.96 12.61 9.44
CA GLY A 337 -23.01 11.49 9.34
C GLY A 337 -21.55 11.87 9.06
N LEU A 338 -21.30 13.06 8.53
CA LEU A 338 -19.94 13.57 8.35
C LEU A 338 -19.27 14.08 9.63
N GLN A 339 -20.02 14.38 10.69
CA GLN A 339 -19.42 14.82 11.96
C GLN A 339 -18.53 13.73 12.56
N GLN A 340 -18.81 12.45 12.27
CA GLN A 340 -18.03 11.30 12.73
C GLN A 340 -16.90 10.91 11.78
N LEU A 341 -16.76 11.57 10.62
CA LEU A 341 -15.77 11.21 9.61
C LEU A 341 -14.36 11.50 10.10
N LYS A 342 -13.55 10.44 10.25
CA LYS A 342 -12.15 10.49 10.68
C LYS A 342 -11.16 10.42 9.52
N CYS A 343 -11.53 9.72 8.45
CA CYS A 343 -10.66 9.50 7.29
C CYS A 343 -11.42 9.75 5.99
N LEU A 344 -10.88 10.63 5.15
CA LEU A 344 -11.35 10.85 3.78
C LEU A 344 -10.22 10.50 2.82
N LYS A 345 -10.51 9.67 1.80
CA LYS A 345 -9.54 9.31 0.76
C LYS A 345 -10.01 9.81 -0.59
N MET A 346 -9.14 10.52 -1.30
CA MET A 346 -9.44 11.16 -2.59
C MET A 346 -8.24 11.14 -3.55
N GLN A 347 -7.38 10.13 -3.45
CA GLN A 347 -6.34 9.83 -4.45
C GLN A 347 -6.92 9.81 -5.87
N GLY A 348 -6.19 10.36 -6.85
CA GLY A 348 -6.64 10.43 -8.24
C GLY A 348 -7.81 11.38 -8.49
N CYS A 349 -8.14 12.27 -7.54
CA CYS A 349 -9.15 13.31 -7.73
C CYS A 349 -8.46 14.68 -7.84
N THR A 350 -8.85 15.47 -8.83
CA THR A 350 -8.40 16.86 -8.99
C THR A 350 -9.52 17.82 -8.60
N LEU A 351 -9.17 18.99 -8.05
CA LEU A 351 -10.13 20.10 -7.89
C LEU A 351 -9.83 21.08 -9.04
N PRO A 352 -10.67 21.13 -10.10
CA PRO A 352 -10.31 21.77 -11.36
C PRO A 352 -10.29 23.31 -11.28
N ASP A 353 -11.01 23.90 -10.34
CA ASP A 353 -11.18 25.35 -10.22
C ASP A 353 -11.24 25.82 -8.76
N THR A 354 -11.16 27.13 -8.54
CA THR A 354 -11.22 27.76 -7.20
C THR A 354 -12.59 27.60 -6.52
N SER A 355 -13.66 27.36 -7.29
CA SER A 355 -15.00 27.11 -6.78
C SER A 355 -15.08 25.72 -6.13
N ALA A 356 -14.45 24.71 -6.75
CA ALA A 356 -14.28 23.37 -6.23
C ALA A 356 -13.43 23.39 -4.95
N GLU A 357 -12.32 24.15 -4.93
CA GLU A 357 -11.53 24.35 -3.70
C GLU A 357 -12.36 24.96 -2.57
N THR A 358 -13.15 25.99 -2.88
CA THR A 358 -14.02 26.66 -1.91
C THR A 358 -15.12 25.72 -1.39
N ALA A 359 -15.74 24.94 -2.28
CA ALA A 359 -16.74 23.95 -1.90
C ALA A 359 -16.13 22.82 -1.06
N PHE A 360 -14.92 22.35 -1.40
CA PHE A 360 -14.19 21.37 -0.62
C PHE A 360 -13.83 21.90 0.78
N CYS A 361 -13.37 23.15 0.88
CA CYS A 361 -13.16 23.83 2.17
C CYS A 361 -14.44 23.82 3.03
N ARG A 362 -15.60 24.09 2.42
CA ARG A 362 -16.89 24.06 3.11
C ARG A 362 -17.23 22.64 3.59
N LEU A 363 -17.04 21.63 2.75
CA LEU A 363 -17.23 20.23 3.12
C LEU A 363 -16.37 19.85 4.33
N LEU A 364 -15.07 20.19 4.31
CA LEU A 364 -14.15 19.87 5.39
C LEU A 364 -14.53 20.56 6.72
N ARG A 365 -15.15 21.75 6.68
CA ARG A 365 -15.67 22.42 7.89
C ARG A 365 -16.83 21.65 8.55
N HIS A 366 -17.51 20.78 7.82
CA HIS A 366 -18.53 19.90 8.37
C HIS A 366 -17.96 18.57 8.93
N CYS A 367 -16.68 18.29 8.70
CA CYS A 367 -15.98 17.09 9.17
C CYS A 367 -15.10 17.42 10.38
N GLU A 368 -15.72 17.80 11.51
CA GLU A 368 -15.01 18.24 12.72
C GLU A 368 -14.04 17.19 13.30
N ARG A 369 -14.28 15.89 13.05
CA ARG A 369 -13.44 14.79 13.56
C ARG A 369 -12.41 14.27 12.56
N LEU A 370 -12.21 14.95 11.43
CA LEU A 370 -11.32 14.48 10.38
C LEU A 370 -9.87 14.47 10.86
N ALA A 371 -9.32 13.27 11.06
CA ALA A 371 -7.96 13.05 11.53
C ALA A 371 -6.97 12.78 10.38
N ALA A 372 -7.46 12.20 9.27
CA ALA A 372 -6.66 11.83 8.12
C ALA A 372 -7.34 12.24 6.80
N LEU A 373 -6.57 12.90 5.93
CA LEU A 373 -6.93 13.10 4.53
C LEU A 373 -5.84 12.48 3.65
N GLU A 374 -6.21 11.49 2.85
CA GLU A 374 -5.32 10.86 1.87
C GLU A 374 -5.65 11.41 0.48
N ALA A 375 -4.90 12.43 0.04
CA ALA A 375 -5.10 13.11 -1.23
C ALA A 375 -3.78 13.21 -2.01
N PRO A 376 -3.11 12.08 -2.31
CA PRO A 376 -1.74 12.12 -2.78
C PRO A 376 -1.56 12.94 -4.06
N ASP A 377 -2.47 12.78 -5.01
CA ASP A 377 -2.33 13.33 -6.36
C ASP A 377 -3.21 14.57 -6.61
N CYS A 378 -3.57 15.32 -5.56
CA CYS A 378 -4.44 16.50 -5.66
C CYS A 378 -3.69 17.81 -5.35
N PRO A 379 -3.16 18.53 -6.37
CA PRO A 379 -2.43 19.79 -6.17
C PRO A 379 -3.27 20.83 -5.42
N SER A 380 -4.56 20.88 -5.75
CA SER A 380 -5.52 21.82 -5.17
C SER A 380 -5.88 21.50 -3.71
N ALA A 381 -5.82 20.24 -3.28
CA ALA A 381 -6.01 19.89 -1.88
C ALA A 381 -4.94 20.58 -1.02
N ARG A 382 -3.68 20.67 -1.50
CA ARG A 382 -2.62 21.40 -0.79
C ARG A 382 -2.96 22.87 -0.57
N ARG A 383 -3.54 23.55 -1.57
CA ARG A 383 -4.02 24.96 -1.45
C ARG A 383 -5.12 25.11 -0.43
N VAL A 384 -6.07 24.18 -0.40
CA VAL A 384 -7.17 24.16 0.58
C VAL A 384 -6.62 24.01 2.01
N PHE A 385 -5.61 23.17 2.22
CA PHE A 385 -5.01 22.97 3.53
C PHE A 385 -4.17 24.16 4.00
N SER A 386 -3.38 24.77 3.11
CA SER A 386 -2.58 25.94 3.48
C SER A 386 -3.44 27.18 3.77
N ALA A 387 -4.59 27.31 3.11
CA ALA A 387 -5.54 28.40 3.35
C ALA A 387 -6.47 28.15 4.56
N GLY A 388 -6.67 26.89 4.96
CA GLY A 388 -7.62 26.50 6.00
C GLY A 388 -7.00 26.39 7.41
N ARG A 389 -7.73 26.82 8.45
CA ARG A 389 -7.36 26.59 9.86
C ARG A 389 -7.61 25.13 10.32
N PHE A 390 -7.24 24.12 9.53
CA PHE A 390 -7.45 22.71 9.88
C PHE A 390 -6.31 22.18 10.77
N ARG A 391 -6.21 22.69 12.01
CA ARG A 391 -5.18 22.27 12.99
C ARG A 391 -5.32 20.82 13.48
N GLN A 392 -6.43 20.14 13.17
CA GLN A 392 -6.78 18.84 13.73
C GLN A 392 -6.42 17.64 12.84
N VAL A 393 -6.03 17.86 11.57
CA VAL A 393 -5.63 16.76 10.68
C VAL A 393 -4.20 16.35 11.01
N GLN A 394 -4.04 15.21 11.70
CA GLN A 394 -2.76 14.71 12.21
C GLN A 394 -1.90 14.05 11.13
N SER A 395 -2.53 13.55 10.06
CA SER A 395 -1.84 12.82 8.99
C SER A 395 -2.38 13.26 7.62
N LEU A 396 -1.60 14.07 6.91
CA LEU A 396 -1.82 14.39 5.51
C LEU A 396 -0.88 13.51 4.67
N LYS A 397 -1.44 12.54 3.94
CA LYS A 397 -0.66 11.77 2.96
C LYS A 397 -0.82 12.42 1.59
N LEU A 398 0.10 13.34 1.28
CA LEU A 398 0.29 13.88 -0.06
C LEU A 398 1.18 12.93 -0.87
N GLY A 399 1.06 12.96 -2.20
CA GLY A 399 1.75 12.10 -3.14
C GLY A 399 2.37 12.92 -4.25
N GLU A 400 2.96 12.19 -5.19
CA GLU A 400 4.39 12.31 -5.51
C GLU A 400 4.68 13.05 -6.84
N ALA A 401 3.75 13.85 -7.39
CA ALA A 401 3.87 14.32 -8.78
C ALA A 401 3.77 15.83 -9.07
N ALA A 402 3.69 16.73 -8.09
CA ALA A 402 3.40 18.15 -8.41
C ALA A 402 3.99 19.20 -7.45
N GLU A 403 5.20 19.01 -6.92
CA GLU A 403 5.71 19.97 -5.94
C GLU A 403 6.15 21.34 -6.48
N LEU A 404 6.47 21.55 -7.76
CA LEU A 404 7.00 22.86 -8.20
C LEU A 404 6.65 23.26 -9.64
N ALA A 405 5.50 23.90 -9.85
CA ALA A 405 5.32 24.79 -11.00
C ALA A 405 4.48 26.05 -10.75
N LEU A 406 3.52 26.07 -9.82
CA LEU A 406 2.59 27.20 -9.70
C LEU A 406 2.22 27.44 -8.23
N MET A 407 2.30 28.70 -7.77
CA MET A 407 1.52 29.29 -6.65
C MET A 407 2.22 29.86 -5.40
N ALA A 408 3.54 30.07 -5.36
CA ALA A 408 4.17 30.89 -4.29
C ALA A 408 4.14 32.44 -4.47
N PRO A 409 4.14 33.06 -5.67
CA PRO A 409 4.52 34.48 -5.75
C PRO A 409 3.39 35.48 -5.51
N PHE A 410 2.18 35.16 -5.95
CA PHE A 410 1.12 36.16 -6.11
C PHE A 410 0.48 36.58 -4.79
N LEU A 411 0.31 35.66 -3.83
CA LEU A 411 -0.35 35.95 -2.55
C LEU A 411 0.59 36.61 -1.53
N PHE A 412 1.87 36.21 -1.51
CA PHE A 412 2.85 36.80 -0.59
C PHE A 412 3.20 38.25 -0.98
N THR A 413 3.30 38.54 -2.27
CA THR A 413 3.56 39.90 -2.78
C THR A 413 2.38 40.85 -2.55
N ALA A 414 1.14 40.34 -2.61
CA ALA A 414 -0.05 41.09 -2.25
C ALA A 414 -0.12 41.38 -0.74
N ALA A 415 0.22 40.40 0.11
CA ALA A 415 0.27 40.56 1.56
C ALA A 415 1.37 41.54 2.03
N LEU A 416 2.54 41.54 1.37
CA LEU A 416 3.64 42.48 1.64
C LEU A 416 3.31 43.96 1.30
N ARG A 417 2.25 44.22 0.52
CA ARG A 417 1.76 45.57 0.21
C ARG A 417 0.85 46.15 1.30
N LEU A 418 0.37 45.32 2.23
CA LEU A 418 -0.43 45.77 3.38
C LEU A 418 0.51 46.26 4.48
N GLY A 419 0.44 47.56 4.82
CA GLY A 419 1.35 48.21 5.78
C GLY A 419 1.41 47.51 7.14
N ASN A 420 0.26 47.09 7.64
CA ASN A 420 0.06 46.49 8.95
C ASN A 420 0.73 45.09 9.05
N PHE A 421 0.70 44.34 7.95
CA PHE A 421 1.36 43.03 7.84
C PHE A 421 2.88 43.18 7.76
N ARG A 422 3.35 44.26 7.12
CA ARG A 422 4.77 44.59 6.98
C ARG A 422 5.41 45.01 8.30
N GLU A 423 4.67 45.75 9.13
CA GLU A 423 5.11 46.14 10.47
C GLU A 423 5.09 44.97 11.46
N ALA A 424 4.07 44.12 11.40
CA ALA A 424 4.04 42.88 12.16
C ALA A 424 5.25 41.97 11.82
N LEU A 425 5.55 41.77 10.53
CA LEU A 425 6.70 40.96 10.11
C LEU A 425 8.07 41.56 10.49
N ARG A 426 8.20 42.88 10.59
CA ARG A 426 9.44 43.54 11.06
C ARG A 426 9.71 43.30 12.55
N GLN A 427 8.67 43.10 13.35
CA GLN A 427 8.81 42.77 14.77
C GLN A 427 9.24 41.31 15.00
N PHE A 428 9.04 40.44 14.01
CA PHE A 428 9.39 39.01 14.08
C PHE A 428 10.71 38.62 13.40
N LEU A 429 11.32 39.52 12.61
CA LEU A 429 12.58 39.28 11.91
C LEU A 429 13.67 40.18 12.50
N PRO A 430 14.58 39.62 13.34
CA PRO A 430 15.45 40.41 14.21
C PRO A 430 16.55 41.19 13.47
N SER A 431 16.86 40.87 12.19
CA SER A 431 17.94 41.56 11.45
C SER A 431 17.54 42.15 10.09
N PRO A 432 18.20 43.25 9.65
CA PRO A 432 18.04 43.81 8.31
C PRO A 432 18.43 42.87 7.15
N LEU A 433 19.22 41.83 7.43
CA LEU A 433 19.64 40.81 6.46
C LEU A 433 18.54 39.79 6.19
N GLU A 434 17.79 39.37 7.21
CA GLU A 434 16.64 38.47 7.07
C GLU A 434 15.49 39.16 6.32
N TRP A 435 15.28 40.44 6.59
CA TRP A 435 14.34 41.28 5.83
C TRP A 435 14.72 41.36 4.34
N ARG A 436 16.02 41.47 4.04
CA ARG A 436 16.54 41.53 2.66
C ARG A 436 16.50 40.17 1.96
N ALA A 437 16.77 39.08 2.66
CA ALA A 437 16.64 37.72 2.13
C ALA A 437 15.19 37.39 1.77
N LEU A 438 14.23 37.82 2.60
CA LEU A 438 12.80 37.71 2.34
C LEU A 438 12.40 38.48 1.07
N GLN A 439 12.86 39.74 0.92
CA GLN A 439 12.61 40.59 -0.26
C GLN A 439 13.25 40.07 -1.55
N CYS A 440 14.42 39.43 -1.47
CA CYS A 440 15.06 38.80 -2.62
C CYS A 440 14.31 37.53 -3.03
N SER A 441 13.88 36.70 -2.07
CA SER A 441 13.15 35.46 -2.34
C SER A 441 11.79 35.68 -3.00
N SER A 442 11.11 36.80 -2.71
CA SER A 442 9.81 37.14 -3.30
C SER A 442 9.89 37.68 -4.73
N ARG A 443 11.10 37.96 -5.25
CA ARG A 443 11.33 38.48 -6.62
C ARG A 443 11.92 37.44 -7.57
N TRP A 444 12.32 36.27 -7.06
CA TRP A 444 12.87 35.15 -7.83
C TRP A 444 11.81 34.33 -8.59
N SER A 445 10.56 34.75 -8.50
CA SER A 445 9.40 34.07 -9.06
C SER A 445 8.94 34.54 -10.44
N ASP A 446 9.48 35.66 -10.92
CA ASP A 446 9.01 36.29 -12.16
C ASP A 446 9.86 35.84 -13.35
N GLY A 447 9.61 34.61 -13.82
CA GLY A 447 9.97 34.12 -15.16
C GLY A 447 11.43 33.71 -15.43
N PRO A 448 11.68 32.98 -16.55
CA PRO A 448 12.95 32.31 -16.86
C PRO A 448 14.10 33.24 -17.31
N GLY A 449 13.91 34.57 -17.25
CA GLY A 449 14.90 35.54 -17.73
C GLY A 449 15.81 36.16 -16.66
N ALA A 450 15.49 36.03 -15.37
CA ALA A 450 16.19 36.74 -14.30
C ALA A 450 17.02 35.78 -13.43
N GLY A 451 18.08 35.22 -14.02
CA GLY A 451 19.05 34.40 -13.29
C GLY A 451 19.87 35.21 -12.25
N PRO A 452 20.46 34.55 -11.25
CA PRO A 452 21.20 35.19 -10.15
C PRO A 452 22.36 36.10 -10.61
N LEU A 453 22.92 35.87 -11.80
CA LEU A 453 23.95 36.70 -12.42
C LEU A 453 23.47 38.11 -12.79
N GLN A 454 22.21 38.28 -13.19
CA GLN A 454 21.66 39.61 -13.56
C GLN A 454 21.42 40.49 -12.33
N GLU A 455 21.04 39.93 -11.18
CA GLU A 455 20.81 40.70 -9.95
C GLU A 455 22.12 41.04 -9.22
N VAL A 456 23.13 40.14 -9.29
CA VAL A 456 24.53 40.46 -8.93
C VAL A 456 25.08 41.55 -9.84
N HIS A 457 24.71 41.56 -11.12
CA HIS A 457 25.04 42.67 -12.01
C HIS A 457 24.30 43.97 -11.65
N ARG A 458 23.05 43.95 -11.19
CA ARG A 458 22.31 45.19 -10.88
C ARG A 458 22.68 45.85 -9.55
N ARG A 459 23.43 45.17 -8.65
CA ARG A 459 23.73 45.69 -7.30
C ARG A 459 25.23 45.72 -6.98
N PRO A 460 25.87 46.92 -6.97
CA PRO A 460 27.31 47.08 -6.78
C PRO A 460 27.88 46.42 -5.51
N ARG A 461 27.13 46.40 -4.41
CA ARG A 461 27.57 45.80 -3.12
C ARG A 461 27.62 44.27 -3.17
N LEU A 462 26.64 43.62 -3.80
CA LEU A 462 26.64 42.17 -4.01
C LEU A 462 27.72 41.77 -5.02
N ARG A 463 27.93 42.60 -6.06
CA ARG A 463 29.02 42.44 -7.02
C ARG A 463 30.40 42.52 -6.33
N ALA A 464 30.57 43.42 -5.35
CA ALA A 464 31.79 43.54 -4.54
C ALA A 464 32.00 42.36 -3.58
N GLU A 465 30.95 41.87 -2.91
CA GLU A 465 31.02 40.70 -2.02
C GLU A 465 31.29 39.39 -2.79
N VAL A 466 30.61 39.19 -3.94
CA VAL A 466 30.88 38.04 -4.82
C VAL A 466 32.27 38.13 -5.46
N ALA A 467 32.76 39.35 -5.77
CA ALA A 467 34.13 39.55 -6.22
C ALA A 467 35.15 39.26 -5.11
N ARG A 468 34.90 39.69 -3.87
CA ARG A 468 35.73 39.35 -2.70
C ARG A 468 35.75 37.84 -2.44
N LEU A 469 34.60 37.17 -2.50
CA LEU A 469 34.50 35.72 -2.35
C LEU A 469 35.25 35.00 -3.49
N ARG A 470 35.05 35.40 -4.75
CA ARG A 470 35.80 34.85 -5.90
C ARG A 470 37.30 35.12 -5.81
N GLN A 471 37.71 36.24 -5.25
CA GLN A 471 39.12 36.59 -5.04
C GLN A 471 39.73 35.80 -3.88
N ARG A 472 38.97 35.49 -2.83
CA ARG A 472 39.36 34.58 -1.73
C ARG A 472 39.42 33.12 -2.17
N LEU A 473 38.59 32.72 -3.14
CA LEU A 473 38.54 31.35 -3.66
C LEU A 473 39.46 31.12 -4.88
N ARG A 474 40.01 32.18 -5.50
CA ARG A 474 40.99 32.07 -6.60
C ARG A 474 42.31 31.53 -6.05
N GLY A 475 42.68 30.33 -6.48
CA GLY A 475 43.92 29.65 -6.10
C GLY A 475 43.74 28.37 -5.28
N LEU A 476 42.50 28.07 -4.83
CA LEU A 476 42.20 26.80 -4.16
C LEU A 476 41.87 25.71 -5.20
N PRO A 477 42.51 24.54 -5.17
CA PRO A 477 42.11 23.41 -6.00
C PRO A 477 40.69 22.97 -5.60
N GLN A 478 39.82 22.70 -6.58
CA GLN A 478 38.38 22.39 -6.39
C GLN A 478 38.11 21.25 -5.39
N ASN A 479 39.09 20.36 -5.18
CA ASN A 479 38.98 19.22 -4.26
C ASN A 479 39.27 19.58 -2.79
N ASP A 480 39.73 20.81 -2.51
CA ASP A 480 40.24 21.23 -1.19
C ASP A 480 39.33 22.28 -0.50
N LEU A 481 38.17 22.61 -1.10
CA LEU A 481 37.18 23.56 -0.56
C LEU A 481 36.63 23.15 0.82
N LEU A 482 36.82 21.90 1.24
CA LEU A 482 36.41 21.33 2.52
C LEU A 482 37.53 20.50 3.20
N GLY A 483 38.78 20.63 2.75
CA GLY A 483 39.93 19.91 3.30
C GLY A 483 40.48 20.52 4.59
N PRO A 484 41.40 19.83 5.30
CA PRO A 484 41.95 20.27 6.59
C PRO A 484 42.71 21.62 6.50
N LYS A 485 43.14 22.03 5.31
CA LYS A 485 43.74 23.36 5.08
C LYS A 485 42.72 24.50 5.20
N VAL A 486 41.46 24.28 4.84
CA VAL A 486 40.36 25.24 5.04
C VAL A 486 39.88 25.23 6.50
N ALA A 487 39.93 24.08 7.18
CA ALA A 487 39.69 24.00 8.62
C ALA A 487 40.72 24.79 9.46
N LYS A 488 41.97 24.88 9.00
CA LYS A 488 43.01 25.73 9.63
C LYS A 488 42.72 27.23 9.54
N TRP A 489 41.95 27.69 8.55
CA TRP A 489 41.50 29.10 8.48
C TRP A 489 40.41 29.43 9.52
N GLY A 490 39.66 28.44 10.00
CA GLY A 490 38.66 28.61 11.06
C GLY A 490 39.24 28.63 12.48
N LEU A 491 40.54 28.39 12.65
CA LEU A 491 41.20 28.30 13.96
C LEU A 491 41.97 29.56 14.38
N SER A 492 42.10 30.58 13.52
CA SER A 492 42.84 31.81 13.85
C SER A 492 41.97 33.01 14.19
N CYS A 493 40.65 32.84 14.32
CA CYS A 493 39.74 33.92 14.71
C CYS A 493 38.54 33.33 15.46
N GLU A 494 38.46 33.57 16.77
CA GLU A 494 37.47 32.96 17.69
C GLU A 494 36.00 33.29 17.33
N ASP A 495 35.75 34.28 16.46
CA ASP A 495 34.39 34.71 16.10
C ASP A 495 33.82 34.09 14.80
N SER A 496 34.54 33.19 14.11
CA SER A 496 34.20 32.80 12.72
C SER A 496 33.43 31.47 12.53
N TYR A 497 33.14 30.71 13.58
CA TYR A 497 32.49 29.39 13.43
C TYR A 497 31.04 29.49 12.91
N ALA A 498 30.34 30.58 13.21
CA ALA A 498 28.96 30.82 12.75
C ALA A 498 28.88 31.15 11.26
N SER A 499 29.84 31.95 10.74
CA SER A 499 29.84 32.43 9.35
C SER A 499 30.06 31.31 8.33
N PHE A 500 30.90 30.32 8.62
CA PHE A 500 31.17 29.21 7.71
C PHE A 500 30.01 28.19 7.66
N SER A 501 29.35 27.97 8.80
CA SER A 501 28.09 27.20 8.88
C SER A 501 27.00 27.85 8.04
N ASP A 502 26.89 29.18 8.07
CA ASP A 502 25.91 29.93 7.29
C ASP A 502 26.22 29.94 5.79
N GLU A 503 27.48 29.93 5.39
CA GLU A 503 27.89 29.79 3.99
C GLU A 503 27.65 28.38 3.43
N LEU A 504 27.88 27.33 4.24
CA LEU A 504 27.57 25.94 3.87
C LEU A 504 26.07 25.69 3.85
N ARG A 505 25.32 26.27 4.80
CA ARG A 505 23.86 26.31 4.84
C ARG A 505 23.29 27.04 3.64
N PHE A 506 23.86 28.19 3.27
CA PHE A 506 23.51 28.94 2.06
C PHE A 506 23.78 28.10 0.80
N PHE A 507 24.86 27.33 0.77
CA PHE A 507 25.18 26.42 -0.33
C PHE A 507 24.21 25.23 -0.41
N VAL A 508 23.81 24.64 0.72
CA VAL A 508 22.77 23.59 0.80
C VAL A 508 21.39 24.13 0.40
N GLU A 509 21.09 25.37 0.79
CA GLU A 509 19.89 26.10 0.39
C GLU A 509 19.90 26.48 -1.10
N LEU A 510 21.07 26.71 -1.71
CA LEU A 510 21.27 26.86 -3.15
C LEU A 510 21.27 25.51 -3.89
N ALA A 511 21.62 24.41 -3.20
CA ALA A 511 21.80 23.08 -3.77
C ALA A 511 20.49 22.27 -3.90
N GLY A 512 19.35 22.85 -3.50
CA GLY A 512 18.01 22.31 -3.79
C GLY A 512 17.39 21.43 -2.70
N ALA A 513 18.01 21.25 -1.54
CA ALA A 513 17.35 20.61 -0.39
C ALA A 513 16.73 21.70 0.49
N ARG A 514 15.40 21.88 0.45
CA ARG A 514 14.70 22.82 1.33
C ARG A 514 13.97 22.11 2.49
N PRO A 515 14.64 21.78 3.60
CA PRO A 515 13.96 21.69 4.89
C PRO A 515 13.93 23.09 5.50
N ARG A 516 13.10 23.99 4.96
CA ARG A 516 12.79 25.23 5.67
C ARG A 516 11.87 24.84 6.84
N GLN A 517 12.34 25.05 8.08
CA GLN A 517 11.55 25.04 9.33
C GLN A 517 11.30 23.71 10.05
N ALA A 518 12.04 22.64 9.78
CA ALA A 518 12.18 21.62 10.81
C ALA A 518 13.12 22.19 11.87
N GLY A 519 12.61 22.65 13.01
CA GLY A 519 13.46 22.90 14.17
C GLY A 519 14.34 21.66 14.40
N VAL A 520 15.53 21.80 14.97
CA VAL A 520 16.40 20.64 15.29
C VAL A 520 15.59 19.56 16.05
N GLU A 521 14.59 19.98 16.82
CA GLU A 521 13.59 19.12 17.46
C GLU A 521 12.70 18.31 16.50
N ALA A 522 12.31 18.85 15.35
CA ALA A 522 11.54 18.13 14.34
C ALA A 522 12.40 17.10 13.58
N ALA A 523 13.65 17.45 13.25
CA ALA A 523 14.59 16.53 12.61
C ALA A 523 14.91 15.31 13.50
N THR A 524 15.03 15.53 14.81
CA THR A 524 15.28 14.46 15.79
C THR A 524 14.09 13.53 16.00
N ARG A 525 12.86 13.96 15.64
CA ARG A 525 11.63 13.16 15.72
C ARG A 525 11.22 12.52 14.39
N LEU A 526 11.93 12.80 13.30
CA LEU A 526 11.59 12.30 11.98
C LEU A 526 11.82 10.79 11.91
N GLN A 527 10.76 10.03 11.69
CA GLN A 527 10.82 8.56 11.57
C GLN A 527 10.80 8.06 10.13
N VAL A 528 10.18 8.81 9.22
CA VAL A 528 10.02 8.45 7.81
C VAL A 528 10.43 9.64 6.96
N LEU A 529 11.37 9.42 6.03
CA LEU A 529 11.75 10.37 5.00
C LEU A 529 11.46 9.75 3.63
N ASP A 530 10.42 10.28 2.98
CA ASP A 530 10.00 9.86 1.65
C ASP A 530 10.43 10.93 0.65
N LEU A 531 11.39 10.60 -0.21
CA LEU A 531 11.83 11.45 -1.32
C LEU A 531 11.45 10.82 -2.66
N SER A 532 10.55 9.84 -2.69
CA SER A 532 10.20 9.08 -3.89
C SER A 532 9.73 9.99 -5.03
N TYR A 533 10.27 9.78 -6.24
CA TYR A 533 10.03 10.53 -7.47
C TYR A 533 10.36 12.03 -7.43
N GLU A 534 10.98 12.51 -6.34
CA GLU A 534 11.49 13.87 -6.25
C GLU A 534 12.78 14.01 -7.07
N HIS A 535 12.65 14.40 -8.33
CA HIS A 535 13.81 14.76 -9.12
C HIS A 535 14.42 16.05 -8.55
N LEU A 536 15.47 15.91 -7.73
CA LEU A 536 16.26 17.06 -7.30
C LEU A 536 16.69 17.83 -8.56
N PRO A 537 16.42 19.16 -8.63
CA PRO A 537 16.59 19.92 -9.85
C PRO A 537 18.04 19.83 -10.32
N LEU A 538 18.22 19.27 -11.51
CA LEU A 538 19.48 19.37 -12.23
C LEU A 538 19.58 20.82 -12.73
N GLY A 539 20.49 21.61 -12.16
CA GLY A 539 20.89 22.83 -12.85
C GLY A 539 21.41 22.43 -14.23
N GLU A 540 20.77 22.86 -15.31
CA GLU A 540 21.02 22.45 -16.71
C GLU A 540 22.48 22.63 -17.18
N SER A 541 23.33 23.27 -16.37
CA SER A 541 24.74 23.57 -16.63
C SER A 541 25.72 22.93 -15.64
N CYS A 542 25.23 22.22 -14.62
CA CYS A 542 26.06 21.68 -13.55
C CYS A 542 26.36 20.20 -13.83
N GLY A 543 27.61 19.87 -14.18
CA GLY A 543 28.05 18.48 -14.37
C GLY A 543 27.88 17.60 -13.12
N ASN A 544 28.24 16.32 -13.22
CA ASN A 544 28.08 15.28 -12.20
C ASN A 544 28.53 15.66 -10.77
N GLY A 545 29.39 16.67 -10.60
CA GLY A 545 29.82 17.17 -9.28
C GLY A 545 28.68 17.65 -8.39
N TYR A 546 27.61 18.23 -8.95
CA TYR A 546 26.50 18.74 -8.13
C TYR A 546 25.68 17.63 -7.46
N LEU A 547 25.52 16.50 -8.14
CA LEU A 547 24.84 15.32 -7.57
C LEU A 547 25.57 14.79 -6.33
N GLY A 548 26.90 14.81 -6.35
CA GLY A 548 27.72 14.46 -5.19
C GLY A 548 27.46 15.38 -3.99
N ILE A 549 27.33 16.69 -4.23
CA ILE A 549 27.06 17.65 -3.16
C ILE A 549 25.64 17.48 -2.62
N GLN A 550 24.65 17.23 -3.46
CA GLN A 550 23.28 16.94 -3.03
C GLN A 550 23.22 15.67 -2.16
N GLY A 551 23.88 14.60 -2.62
CA GLY A 551 24.05 13.39 -1.83
C GLY A 551 24.68 13.68 -0.48
N GLN A 552 25.78 14.43 -0.46
CA GLN A 552 26.50 14.78 0.77
C GLN A 552 25.64 15.59 1.74
N ALA A 553 24.90 16.59 1.25
CA ALA A 553 23.97 17.36 2.05
C ALA A 553 22.88 16.47 2.68
N LEU A 554 22.30 15.55 1.90
CA LEU A 554 21.33 14.59 2.41
C LEU A 554 21.95 13.66 3.46
N GLY A 555 23.19 13.22 3.27
CA GLY A 555 23.91 12.39 4.25
C GLY A 555 24.12 13.12 5.57
N ILE A 556 24.50 14.40 5.52
CA ILE A 556 24.65 15.24 6.72
C ILE A 556 23.30 15.40 7.42
N PHE A 557 22.22 15.62 6.68
CA PHE A 557 20.88 15.73 7.22
C PHE A 557 20.42 14.44 7.91
N ILE A 558 20.52 13.29 7.23
CA ILE A 558 20.13 11.99 7.78
C ILE A 558 20.91 11.65 9.04
N ARG A 559 22.20 12.03 9.10
CA ARG A 559 23.02 11.87 10.31
C ARG A 559 22.44 12.60 11.53
N GLN A 560 21.68 13.68 11.32
CA GLN A 560 21.01 14.45 12.39
C GLN A 560 19.63 13.88 12.77
N CYS A 561 19.18 12.80 12.13
CA CYS A 561 17.88 12.16 12.37
C CYS A 561 18.03 10.80 13.09
N PRO A 562 18.32 10.77 14.41
CA PRO A 562 18.53 9.54 15.17
C PRO A 562 17.28 8.65 15.31
N GLN A 563 16.10 9.15 14.95
CA GLN A 563 14.86 8.37 14.95
C GLN A 563 14.43 7.91 13.55
N LEU A 564 15.22 8.19 12.50
CA LEU A 564 14.84 7.85 11.13
C LEU A 564 14.86 6.33 10.93
N GLN A 565 13.69 5.74 10.76
CA GLN A 565 13.50 4.30 10.56
C GLN A 565 13.27 3.92 9.10
N GLU A 566 12.73 4.83 8.28
CA GLU A 566 12.40 4.56 6.88
C GLU A 566 12.92 5.67 5.97
N LEU A 567 13.67 5.27 4.95
CA LEU A 567 14.14 6.13 3.87
C LEU A 567 13.68 5.58 2.53
N LYS A 568 12.95 6.37 1.76
CA LYS A 568 12.46 5.98 0.44
C LYS A 568 13.00 6.94 -0.62
N LEU A 569 13.67 6.35 -1.60
CA LEU A 569 14.30 7.02 -2.74
C LEU A 569 13.79 6.41 -4.05
N VAL A 570 12.54 5.92 -4.07
CA VAL A 570 11.93 5.26 -5.24
C VAL A 570 11.94 6.24 -6.42
N GLY A 571 12.31 5.82 -7.63
CA GLY A 571 12.33 6.67 -8.84
C GLY A 571 13.41 7.77 -8.88
N ASN A 572 14.25 7.91 -7.86
CA ASN A 572 15.25 8.98 -7.77
C ASN A 572 16.53 8.67 -8.56
N THR A 573 16.48 8.76 -9.88
CA THR A 573 17.62 8.44 -10.75
C THR A 573 18.87 9.28 -10.50
N HIS A 574 18.71 10.56 -10.14
CA HIS A 574 19.82 11.48 -9.94
C HIS A 574 20.57 11.23 -8.62
N LEU A 575 19.84 11.15 -7.50
CA LEU A 575 20.43 10.87 -6.19
C LEU A 575 20.99 9.44 -6.11
N CYS A 576 20.38 8.50 -6.85
CA CYS A 576 20.83 7.11 -6.95
C CYS A 576 21.92 6.88 -8.01
N SER A 577 22.49 7.96 -8.57
CA SER A 577 23.71 7.90 -9.37
C SER A 577 24.93 7.56 -8.51
N GLU A 578 26.06 7.23 -9.15
CA GLU A 578 27.32 7.01 -8.46
C GLU A 578 27.74 8.23 -7.63
N ALA A 579 27.70 9.43 -8.22
CA ALA A 579 28.04 10.67 -7.54
C ALA A 579 27.11 10.92 -6.36
N GLY A 580 25.79 10.78 -6.56
CA GLY A 580 24.79 10.99 -5.50
C GLY A 580 24.96 10.03 -4.32
N LEU A 581 25.12 8.72 -4.57
CA LEU A 581 25.32 7.74 -3.50
C LEU A 581 26.69 7.85 -2.83
N CYS A 582 27.76 8.18 -3.58
CA CYS A 582 29.07 8.48 -3.00
C CYS A 582 28.99 9.71 -2.09
N GLY A 583 28.36 10.79 -2.56
CA GLY A 583 28.04 11.97 -1.78
C GLY A 583 27.30 11.61 -0.50
N LEU A 584 26.22 10.85 -0.60
CA LEU A 584 25.42 10.38 0.52
C LEU A 584 26.26 9.65 1.58
N VAL A 585 27.09 8.69 1.14
CA VAL A 585 28.00 7.97 2.04
C VAL A 585 29.03 8.91 2.68
N LEU A 586 29.57 9.87 1.93
CA LEU A 586 30.51 10.86 2.46
C LEU A 586 29.86 11.76 3.51
N GLY A 587 28.64 12.24 3.26
CA GLY A 587 27.87 13.09 4.19
C GLY A 587 27.50 12.38 5.49
N LEU A 588 27.23 11.07 5.43
CA LEU A 588 26.99 10.22 6.60
C LEU A 588 28.25 10.02 7.45
N GLY A 589 29.43 9.98 6.81
CA GLY A 589 30.71 9.69 7.44
C GLY A 589 30.75 8.29 8.08
N SER A 590 31.10 8.22 9.36
CA SER A 590 31.17 6.97 10.13
C SER A 590 29.88 6.59 10.84
N SER A 591 28.82 7.41 10.71
CA SER A 591 27.59 7.27 11.48
C SER A 591 26.82 6.01 11.08
N ALA A 592 26.39 5.24 12.08
CA ALA A 592 25.43 4.17 11.88
C ALA A 592 24.02 4.75 11.84
N LEU A 593 23.21 4.28 10.90
CA LEU A 593 21.83 4.69 10.70
C LEU A 593 20.86 3.71 11.37
N PRO A 594 19.86 4.21 12.11
CA PRO A 594 18.81 3.40 12.72
C PRO A 594 17.72 2.98 11.70
N LEU A 595 18.05 2.96 10.40
CA LEU A 595 17.13 2.61 9.34
C LEU A 595 16.73 1.14 9.43
N ARG A 596 15.41 0.91 9.45
CA ARG A 596 14.75 -0.39 9.37
C ARG A 596 14.26 -0.69 7.96
N SER A 597 13.93 0.34 7.17
CA SER A 597 13.41 0.21 5.81
C SER A 597 14.16 1.15 4.86
N LEU A 598 14.63 0.61 3.74
CA LEU A 598 15.31 1.38 2.69
C LEU A 598 14.78 0.95 1.31
N LEU A 599 14.13 1.87 0.59
CA LEU A 599 13.47 1.58 -0.68
C LEU A 599 14.09 2.39 -1.84
N PHE A 600 14.58 1.69 -2.87
CA PHE A 600 15.16 2.22 -4.11
C PHE A 600 14.39 1.76 -5.36
N GLY A 601 13.09 1.50 -5.25
CA GLY A 601 12.30 0.98 -6.36
C GLY A 601 12.39 1.87 -7.61
N GLY A 602 12.75 1.34 -8.78
CA GLY A 602 12.76 2.08 -10.04
C GLY A 602 13.76 3.25 -10.12
N SER A 603 14.72 3.33 -9.19
CA SER A 603 15.66 4.46 -9.13
C SER A 603 16.80 4.37 -10.15
N GLY A 604 16.85 3.33 -10.98
CA GLY A 604 17.84 3.20 -12.05
C GLY A 604 19.29 3.17 -11.55
N VAL A 605 19.55 2.58 -10.37
CA VAL A 605 20.89 2.52 -9.77
C VAL A 605 21.88 1.88 -10.76
N ALA A 606 22.87 2.65 -11.20
CA ALA A 606 23.87 2.21 -12.16
C ALA A 606 24.87 1.22 -11.55
N VAL A 607 25.55 0.43 -12.39
CA VAL A 607 26.55 -0.56 -11.95
C VAL A 607 27.66 0.10 -11.11
N GLN A 608 28.11 1.29 -11.51
CA GLN A 608 29.18 2.04 -10.85
C GLN A 608 28.76 2.55 -9.46
N ALA A 609 27.46 2.72 -9.23
CA ALA A 609 26.92 3.17 -7.95
C ALA A 609 26.78 2.02 -6.93
N ALA A 610 26.84 0.76 -7.37
CA ALA A 610 26.63 -0.41 -6.52
C ALA A 610 27.62 -0.51 -5.34
N PRO A 611 28.93 -0.23 -5.49
CA PRO A 611 29.85 -0.19 -4.35
C PRO A 611 29.48 0.88 -3.31
N ALA A 612 29.01 2.05 -3.74
CA ALA A 612 28.56 3.10 -2.84
C ALA A 612 27.30 2.66 -2.07
N LEU A 613 26.35 2.02 -2.75
CA LEU A 613 25.18 1.42 -2.11
C LEU A 613 25.58 0.33 -1.09
N GLY A 614 26.58 -0.50 -1.41
CA GLY A 614 27.09 -1.52 -0.48
C GLY A 614 27.69 -0.90 0.79
N ARG A 615 28.43 0.20 0.63
CA ARG A 615 28.95 0.99 1.77
C ARG A 615 27.82 1.61 2.60
N LEU A 616 26.77 2.12 1.94
CA LEU A 616 25.58 2.65 2.62
C LEU A 616 24.87 1.57 3.43
N LEU A 617 24.62 0.39 2.86
CA LEU A 617 23.96 -0.73 3.56
C LEU A 617 24.75 -1.18 4.79
N ARG A 618 26.09 -1.11 4.74
CA ARG A 618 26.94 -1.39 5.92
C ARG A 618 26.71 -0.41 7.06
N ARG A 619 26.29 0.82 6.76
CA ARG A 619 25.92 1.83 7.79
C ARG A 619 24.52 1.58 8.37
N CYS A 620 23.75 0.61 7.88
CA CYS A 620 22.39 0.32 8.34
C CYS A 620 22.28 -1.04 9.06
N PRO A 621 22.90 -1.24 10.24
CA PRO A 621 22.93 -2.54 10.93
C PRO A 621 21.54 -3.01 11.42
N GLN A 622 20.55 -2.11 11.46
CA GLN A 622 19.17 -2.40 11.88
C GLN A 622 18.23 -2.66 10.70
N LEU A 623 18.74 -2.76 9.47
CA LEU A 623 17.92 -2.88 8.27
C LEU A 623 17.13 -4.20 8.25
N VAL A 624 15.80 -4.09 8.22
CA VAL A 624 14.85 -5.20 8.19
C VAL A 624 14.26 -5.38 6.78
N ALA A 625 14.07 -4.29 6.04
CA ALA A 625 13.49 -4.31 4.70
C ALA A 625 14.35 -3.52 3.70
N LEU A 626 14.64 -4.15 2.55
CA LEU A 626 15.37 -3.55 1.43
C LEU A 626 14.58 -3.76 0.14
N GLY A 627 14.17 -2.68 -0.51
CA GLY A 627 13.48 -2.73 -1.80
C GLY A 627 14.37 -2.22 -2.93
N LEU A 628 14.72 -3.07 -3.90
CA LEU A 628 15.51 -2.71 -5.09
C LEU A 628 14.76 -3.00 -6.39
N ALA A 629 13.44 -3.18 -6.34
CA ALA A 629 12.61 -3.49 -7.50
C ALA A 629 12.89 -2.53 -8.68
N GLY A 630 12.92 -3.02 -9.91
CA GLY A 630 13.12 -2.19 -11.11
C GLY A 630 14.55 -1.70 -11.38
N ASN A 631 15.55 -2.03 -10.56
CA ASN A 631 16.94 -1.62 -10.81
C ASN A 631 17.69 -2.64 -11.67
N ARG A 632 17.48 -2.55 -12.98
CA ARG A 632 18.05 -3.51 -13.96
C ARG A 632 19.57 -3.59 -13.91
N GLN A 633 20.24 -2.43 -13.88
CA GLN A 633 21.71 -2.36 -13.90
C GLN A 633 22.32 -2.85 -12.59
N LEU A 634 21.79 -2.43 -11.44
CA LEU A 634 22.22 -2.92 -10.12
C LEU A 634 22.07 -4.43 -9.96
N CYS A 635 21.01 -5.03 -10.50
CA CYS A 635 20.74 -6.46 -10.36
C CYS A 635 21.38 -7.32 -11.48
N SER A 636 22.23 -6.72 -12.32
CA SER A 636 23.13 -7.47 -13.21
C SER A 636 24.24 -8.16 -12.42
N GLU A 637 24.96 -9.10 -13.03
CA GLU A 637 26.13 -9.73 -12.43
C GLU A 637 27.16 -8.71 -11.93
N ALA A 638 27.46 -7.69 -12.74
CA ALA A 638 28.42 -6.64 -12.40
C ALA A 638 27.93 -5.76 -11.25
N GLY A 639 26.65 -5.36 -11.27
CA GLY A 639 26.04 -4.55 -10.22
C GLY A 639 26.02 -5.27 -8.87
N LEU A 640 25.63 -6.55 -8.84
CA LEU A 640 25.61 -7.34 -7.61
C LEU A 640 27.02 -7.60 -7.07
N ARG A 641 28.02 -7.78 -7.94
CA ARG A 641 29.43 -7.85 -7.52
C ARG A 641 29.93 -6.54 -6.93
N GLY A 642 29.60 -5.41 -7.56
CA GLY A 642 29.92 -4.09 -7.02
C GLY A 642 29.28 -3.87 -5.64
N LEU A 643 28.04 -4.31 -5.46
CA LEU A 643 27.35 -4.28 -4.17
C LEU A 643 28.06 -5.15 -3.11
N GLU A 644 28.46 -6.37 -3.48
CA GLU A 644 29.23 -7.27 -2.61
C GLU A 644 30.58 -6.65 -2.20
N GLN A 645 31.30 -6.04 -3.15
CA GLN A 645 32.55 -5.33 -2.89
C GLN A 645 32.34 -4.16 -1.91
N GLY A 646 31.30 -3.35 -2.09
CA GLY A 646 30.97 -2.25 -1.17
C GLY A 646 30.68 -2.72 0.26
N LEU A 647 30.00 -3.86 0.40
CA LEU A 647 29.76 -4.50 1.69
C LEU A 647 31.05 -5.04 2.33
N ALA A 648 32.03 -5.50 1.52
CA ALA A 648 33.29 -6.08 1.97
C ALA A 648 34.40 -5.06 2.27
N ALA A 649 34.43 -3.91 1.58
CA ALA A 649 35.50 -2.91 1.56
C ALA A 649 35.75 -2.15 2.90
N GLY A 650 35.31 -2.69 4.04
CA GLY A 650 35.51 -2.10 5.38
C GLY A 650 36.49 -2.88 6.24
N ARG A 651 37.02 -4.00 5.73
CA ARG A 651 37.98 -4.85 6.45
C ARG A 651 39.44 -4.58 6.11
N GLU A 652 39.72 -3.92 4.99
CA GLU A 652 41.07 -3.88 4.39
C GLU A 652 41.76 -2.50 4.47
N GLY A 653 41.21 -1.55 5.22
CA GLY A 653 41.69 -0.16 5.28
C GLY A 653 42.67 0.17 6.42
N GLY A 654 43.42 -0.80 6.94
CA GLY A 654 44.48 -0.56 7.93
C GLY A 654 45.83 -0.39 7.26
N GLY A 655 46.04 0.74 6.61
CA GLY A 655 47.33 1.16 6.03
C GLY A 655 47.65 2.58 6.46
N ASP A 656 48.35 2.67 7.59
CA ASP A 656 49.29 3.73 7.98
C ASP A 656 48.90 4.88 8.92
N GLU A 657 47.66 5.04 9.42
CA GLU A 657 47.42 6.12 10.43
C GLU A 657 46.33 5.89 11.49
N GLU A 658 45.89 4.64 11.75
CA GLU A 658 44.97 4.32 12.85
C GLU A 658 45.65 3.39 13.88
N LEU A 659 46.63 3.96 14.59
CA LEU A 659 47.24 3.37 15.78
C LEU A 659 46.28 3.52 16.98
N LEU A 660 46.05 2.42 17.70
CA LEU A 660 45.27 2.26 18.94
C LEU A 660 43.74 2.11 18.81
N CYS A 661 43.29 0.97 18.29
CA CYS A 661 42.20 0.26 18.97
C CYS A 661 42.45 -1.25 18.91
N ASP A 662 43.17 -1.74 19.91
CA ASP A 662 43.55 -3.14 20.08
C ASP A 662 42.33 -3.96 20.55
N CYS A 663 41.51 -4.38 19.59
CA CYS A 663 40.45 -5.36 19.78
C CYS A 663 40.86 -6.70 19.17
N THR A 664 42.02 -7.24 19.59
CA THR A 664 42.49 -8.56 19.20
C THR A 664 41.80 -9.67 20.01
N SER A 665 40.56 -10.01 19.64
CA SER A 665 40.02 -11.36 19.88
C SER A 665 39.51 -11.97 18.57
N ARG A 666 40.37 -12.85 18.03
CA ARG A 666 40.43 -13.34 16.64
C ARG A 666 39.39 -14.42 16.27
N THR A 667 38.27 -14.52 16.99
CA THR A 667 37.20 -15.51 16.72
C THR A 667 35.79 -14.93 16.79
N GLY A 668 35.65 -13.62 17.01
CA GLY A 668 34.36 -12.95 16.95
C GLY A 668 33.79 -12.99 15.54
N SER A 669 32.75 -13.82 15.32
CA SER A 669 31.89 -13.79 14.14
C SER A 669 31.38 -12.36 13.94
N ALA A 670 32.13 -11.56 13.18
CA ALA A 670 31.78 -10.18 12.91
C ALA A 670 30.46 -10.22 12.15
N SER A 671 29.38 -9.84 12.83
CA SER A 671 28.02 -9.89 12.30
C SER A 671 27.98 -9.22 10.94
N THR A 672 27.59 -9.96 9.91
CA THR A 672 27.43 -9.41 8.57
C THR A 672 26.43 -8.26 8.62
N PRO A 673 26.63 -7.15 7.88
CA PRO A 673 25.78 -5.97 7.96
C PRO A 673 24.31 -6.22 7.58
N LEU A 674 24.02 -7.34 6.92
CA LEU A 674 22.68 -7.73 6.46
C LEU A 674 22.06 -8.87 7.28
N HIS A 675 22.66 -9.27 8.40
CA HIS A 675 22.14 -10.39 9.19
C HIS A 675 20.71 -10.18 9.71
N ARG A 676 20.22 -8.93 9.83
CA ARG A 676 18.85 -8.63 10.27
C ARG A 676 17.84 -8.47 9.14
N LEU A 677 18.27 -8.55 7.89
CA LEU A 677 17.40 -8.32 6.75
C LEU A 677 16.36 -9.45 6.66
N GLN A 678 15.08 -9.10 6.81
CA GLN A 678 13.95 -10.03 6.76
C GLN A 678 13.20 -9.97 5.44
N ARG A 679 13.19 -8.82 4.76
CA ARG A 679 12.44 -8.62 3.52
C ARG A 679 13.35 -8.05 2.44
N LEU A 680 13.45 -8.73 1.31
CA LEU A 680 14.20 -8.28 0.14
C LEU A 680 13.32 -8.30 -1.11
N GLY A 681 13.10 -7.12 -1.69
CA GLY A 681 12.32 -6.96 -2.92
C GLY A 681 13.20 -6.73 -4.14
N LEU A 682 13.18 -7.66 -5.11
CA LEU A 682 13.93 -7.61 -6.37
C LEU A 682 13.01 -7.74 -7.59
N ARG A 683 11.77 -7.25 -7.51
CA ARG A 683 10.80 -7.40 -8.59
C ARG A 683 11.20 -6.62 -9.85
N ASN A 684 10.95 -7.17 -11.04
CA ASN A 684 11.17 -6.52 -12.34
C ASN A 684 12.60 -5.99 -12.54
N CYS A 685 13.58 -6.70 -12.00
CA CYS A 685 14.99 -6.33 -12.09
C CYS A 685 15.69 -6.89 -13.34
N HIS A 686 14.97 -7.63 -14.20
CA HIS A 686 15.53 -8.24 -15.42
C HIS A 686 16.79 -9.08 -15.15
N MET A 687 16.78 -9.81 -14.04
CA MET A 687 17.91 -10.68 -13.67
C MET A 687 17.99 -11.87 -14.64
N ASP A 688 19.19 -12.14 -15.14
CA ASP A 688 19.50 -13.29 -15.99
C ASP A 688 20.11 -14.44 -15.17
N ALA A 689 20.57 -15.49 -15.87
CA ALA A 689 21.21 -16.63 -15.21
C ALA A 689 22.56 -16.27 -14.56
N ASN A 690 23.30 -15.31 -15.11
CA ASN A 690 24.62 -14.89 -14.61
C ASN A 690 24.51 -14.13 -13.29
N SER A 691 23.42 -13.37 -13.10
CA SER A 691 23.09 -12.72 -11.83
C SER A 691 22.81 -13.69 -10.69
N GLY A 692 22.48 -14.97 -10.97
CA GLY A 692 22.13 -15.96 -9.96
C GLY A 692 23.23 -16.15 -8.92
N ARG A 693 24.49 -16.36 -9.35
CA ARG A 693 25.59 -16.65 -8.41
C ARG A 693 25.93 -15.47 -7.49
N PRO A 694 26.11 -14.22 -7.97
CA PRO A 694 26.28 -13.06 -7.09
C PRO A 694 25.09 -12.84 -6.16
N LEU A 695 23.86 -13.04 -6.65
CA LEU A 695 22.66 -12.94 -5.81
C LEU A 695 22.71 -13.97 -4.68
N GLY A 696 23.06 -15.23 -4.98
CA GLY A 696 23.18 -16.28 -3.97
C GLY A 696 24.20 -15.93 -2.88
N LYS A 697 25.34 -15.37 -3.26
CA LYS A 697 26.36 -14.89 -2.30
C LYS A 697 25.84 -13.76 -1.41
N LEU A 698 25.09 -12.82 -1.99
CA LEU A 698 24.47 -11.73 -1.24
C LEU A 698 23.44 -12.29 -0.25
N LEU A 699 22.58 -13.19 -0.71
CA LEU A 699 21.53 -13.82 0.09
C LEU A 699 22.07 -14.66 1.25
N ARG A 700 23.24 -15.30 1.07
CA ARG A 700 23.95 -16.01 2.14
C ARG A 700 24.27 -15.10 3.35
N ARG A 701 24.40 -13.79 3.14
CA ARG A 701 24.62 -12.80 4.22
C ARG A 701 23.34 -12.42 4.98
N CYS A 702 22.17 -12.85 4.50
CA CYS A 702 20.84 -12.53 5.00
C CYS A 702 20.19 -13.74 5.68
N SER A 703 20.81 -14.25 6.76
CA SER A 703 20.35 -15.47 7.45
C SER A 703 18.97 -15.35 8.12
N GLN A 704 18.45 -14.13 8.25
CA GLN A 704 17.13 -13.83 8.82
C GLN A 704 16.07 -13.53 7.76
N LEU A 705 16.35 -13.78 6.48
CA LEU A 705 15.42 -13.48 5.39
C LEU A 705 14.16 -14.35 5.50
N VAL A 706 12.99 -13.71 5.59
CA VAL A 706 11.66 -14.31 5.70
C VAL A 706 10.90 -14.19 4.38
N GLU A 707 11.04 -13.04 3.71
CA GLU A 707 10.35 -12.71 2.46
C GLU A 707 11.35 -12.34 1.38
N LEU A 708 11.28 -13.02 0.25
CA LEU A 708 12.05 -12.72 -0.95
C LEU A 708 11.08 -12.55 -2.14
N ALA A 709 11.09 -11.38 -2.77
CA ALA A 709 10.28 -11.14 -3.96
C ALA A 709 11.14 -11.08 -5.22
N LEU A 710 10.99 -12.08 -6.09
CA LEU A 710 11.69 -12.24 -7.39
C LEU A 710 10.74 -12.05 -8.59
N GLY A 711 9.53 -11.55 -8.38
CA GLY A 711 8.53 -11.23 -9.41
C GLY A 711 9.12 -10.62 -10.68
N GLY A 712 8.79 -11.16 -11.86
CA GLY A 712 9.22 -10.56 -13.14
C GLY A 712 10.70 -10.71 -13.51
N ASN A 713 11.44 -11.66 -12.92
CA ASN A 713 12.82 -12.00 -13.29
C ASN A 713 12.90 -13.34 -14.03
N GLN A 714 12.33 -13.39 -15.24
CA GLN A 714 12.19 -14.64 -16.00
C GLN A 714 13.54 -15.32 -16.27
N GLY A 715 14.61 -14.56 -16.53
CA GLY A 715 15.94 -15.12 -16.81
C GLY A 715 16.58 -15.82 -15.61
N LEU A 716 16.42 -15.26 -14.40
CA LEU A 716 16.88 -15.86 -13.15
C LEU A 716 16.08 -17.13 -12.80
N LEU A 717 14.79 -17.15 -13.11
CA LEU A 717 13.89 -18.27 -12.85
C LEU A 717 14.00 -19.38 -13.92
N THR A 718 15.10 -19.44 -14.67
CA THR A 718 15.47 -20.59 -15.51
C THR A 718 16.23 -21.65 -14.71
N GLU A 719 16.38 -22.88 -15.23
CA GLU A 719 17.23 -23.91 -14.59
C GLU A 719 18.67 -23.43 -14.37
N ALA A 720 19.25 -22.75 -15.37
CA ALA A 720 20.60 -22.19 -15.28
C ALA A 720 20.68 -21.11 -14.20
N GLY A 721 19.72 -20.19 -14.15
CA GLY A 721 19.67 -19.12 -13.16
C GLY A 721 19.47 -19.62 -11.73
N LEU A 722 18.54 -20.55 -11.50
CA LEU A 722 18.32 -21.19 -10.21
C LEU A 722 19.54 -22.02 -9.78
N SER A 723 20.18 -22.74 -10.71
CA SER A 723 21.41 -23.48 -10.42
C SER A 723 22.55 -22.55 -10.03
N ALA A 724 22.73 -21.42 -10.73
CA ALA A 724 23.71 -20.42 -10.39
C ALA A 724 23.43 -19.79 -9.01
N LEU A 725 22.15 -19.52 -8.71
CA LEU A 725 21.68 -19.03 -7.41
C LEU A 725 22.06 -19.98 -6.28
N LEU A 726 21.76 -21.28 -6.44
CA LEU A 726 22.10 -22.32 -5.45
C LEU A 726 23.61 -22.45 -5.24
N ARG A 727 24.42 -22.35 -6.31
CA ARG A 727 25.88 -22.34 -6.20
C ARG A 727 26.40 -21.12 -5.45
N GLY A 728 25.75 -19.96 -5.62
CA GLY A 728 26.09 -18.74 -4.89
C GLY A 728 25.74 -18.81 -3.41
N LEU A 729 24.59 -19.40 -3.09
CA LEU A 729 24.10 -19.59 -1.73
C LEU A 729 24.98 -20.55 -0.93
N GLY A 730 25.56 -21.55 -1.59
CA GLY A 730 26.26 -22.65 -0.91
C GLY A 730 25.27 -23.51 -0.12
N ASP A 731 25.78 -24.34 0.79
CA ASP A 731 24.98 -25.37 1.47
C ASP A 731 24.08 -24.82 2.60
N ASP A 732 24.26 -23.56 2.99
CA ASP A 732 23.58 -22.94 4.14
C ASP A 732 22.06 -22.75 3.91
N GLY A 733 21.61 -22.72 2.65
CA GLY A 733 20.19 -22.57 2.31
C GLY A 733 19.55 -21.26 2.83
N PHE A 734 18.23 -21.30 3.02
CA PHE A 734 17.45 -20.22 3.64
C PHE A 734 16.70 -20.74 4.86
N PRO A 735 17.32 -20.73 6.05
CA PRO A 735 16.76 -21.36 7.24
C PRO A 735 15.52 -20.64 7.78
N ARG A 736 15.11 -19.49 7.23
CA ARG A 736 13.93 -18.71 7.67
C ARG A 736 13.01 -18.24 6.56
N LEU A 737 13.33 -18.52 5.29
CA LEU A 737 12.52 -18.06 4.17
C LEU A 737 11.20 -18.81 4.16
N SER A 738 10.11 -18.07 4.38
CA SER A 738 8.74 -18.62 4.41
C SER A 738 7.86 -18.09 3.29
N ASP A 739 8.26 -16.99 2.62
CA ASP A 739 7.49 -16.33 1.57
C ASP A 739 8.39 -16.02 0.37
N LEU A 740 8.10 -16.64 -0.78
CA LEU A 740 8.85 -16.45 -2.03
C LEU A 740 7.90 -15.99 -3.13
N LYS A 741 7.89 -14.69 -3.41
CA LYS A 741 6.97 -14.08 -4.39
C LYS A 741 7.61 -14.07 -5.78
N THR A 742 7.22 -15.01 -6.65
CA THR A 742 7.74 -15.11 -8.03
C THR A 742 6.85 -14.46 -9.08
N GLU A 743 5.58 -14.16 -8.76
CA GLU A 743 4.58 -13.54 -9.65
C GLU A 743 4.47 -14.17 -11.05
N LEU A 744 4.94 -15.41 -11.22
CA LEU A 744 4.83 -16.13 -12.48
C LEU A 744 3.39 -16.65 -12.63
N PRO A 745 2.78 -16.54 -13.83
CA PRO A 745 1.52 -17.21 -14.11
C PRO A 745 1.67 -18.72 -13.80
N TRP A 746 0.70 -19.29 -13.08
CA TRP A 746 0.72 -20.69 -12.62
C TRP A 746 1.10 -21.71 -13.72
N LEU A 747 0.71 -21.44 -14.97
CA LEU A 747 1.03 -22.26 -16.14
C LEU A 747 2.54 -22.36 -16.42
N GLN A 748 3.33 -21.33 -16.11
CA GLN A 748 4.80 -21.35 -16.26
C GLN A 748 5.49 -22.04 -15.07
N LEU A 749 4.87 -22.01 -13.88
CA LEU A 749 5.36 -22.72 -12.70
C LEU A 749 5.32 -24.24 -12.87
N HIS A 750 4.40 -24.80 -13.67
CA HIS A 750 4.39 -26.25 -13.95
C HIS A 750 5.63 -26.74 -14.69
N GLY A 751 6.18 -25.94 -15.61
CA GLY A 751 7.48 -26.23 -16.23
C GLY A 751 8.66 -26.08 -15.27
N LEU A 752 8.49 -25.30 -14.19
CA LEU A 752 9.48 -25.16 -13.13
C LEU A 752 9.36 -26.22 -12.03
N ALA A 753 8.17 -26.80 -11.83
CA ALA A 753 7.99 -27.88 -10.86
C ALA A 753 8.74 -29.16 -11.28
N SER A 754 8.92 -29.39 -12.59
CA SER A 754 9.79 -30.45 -13.12
C SER A 754 11.28 -30.08 -13.11
N ASN A 755 11.63 -28.84 -12.74
CA ASN A 755 12.99 -28.35 -12.72
C ASN A 755 13.73 -28.84 -11.47
N LYS A 756 14.76 -29.66 -11.67
CA LYS A 756 15.61 -30.19 -10.58
C LYS A 756 16.22 -29.08 -9.72
N ALA A 757 16.56 -27.93 -10.29
CA ALA A 757 17.10 -26.80 -9.54
C ALA A 757 16.06 -26.17 -8.61
N TYR A 758 14.81 -26.11 -9.04
CA TYR A 758 13.72 -25.61 -8.21
C TYR A 758 13.44 -26.54 -7.02
N GLY A 759 13.37 -27.86 -7.26
CA GLY A 759 13.26 -28.85 -6.18
C GLY A 759 14.39 -28.73 -5.15
N ARG A 760 15.64 -28.52 -5.60
CA ARG A 760 16.80 -28.26 -4.71
C ARG A 760 16.67 -26.96 -3.93
N LEU A 761 16.09 -25.91 -4.52
CA LEU A 761 15.82 -24.66 -3.82
C LEU A 761 14.81 -24.89 -2.69
N LEU A 762 13.71 -25.61 -2.95
CA LEU A 762 12.72 -25.94 -1.93
C LEU A 762 13.33 -26.78 -0.79
N GLN A 763 14.18 -27.76 -1.12
CA GLN A 763 14.91 -28.54 -0.11
C GLN A 763 15.81 -27.67 0.78
N ARG A 764 16.33 -26.55 0.27
CA ARG A 764 17.13 -25.58 1.02
C ARG A 764 16.29 -24.52 1.75
N CYS A 765 14.96 -24.54 1.60
CA CYS A 765 14.03 -23.59 2.20
C CYS A 765 12.97 -24.34 3.03
N PRO A 766 13.32 -24.89 4.22
CA PRO A 766 12.44 -25.79 4.97
C PRO A 766 11.12 -25.15 5.45
N HIS A 767 11.03 -23.82 5.47
CA HIS A 767 9.83 -23.09 5.90
C HIS A 767 8.96 -22.58 4.75
N LEU A 768 9.39 -22.75 3.50
CA LEU A 768 8.64 -22.27 2.35
C LEU A 768 7.49 -23.24 2.06
N LYS A 769 6.25 -22.76 2.19
CA LYS A 769 5.09 -23.62 1.93
C LYS A 769 4.87 -23.73 0.42
N PRO A 770 4.51 -24.92 -0.10
CA PRO A 770 4.22 -25.11 -1.52
C PRO A 770 3.12 -24.21 -2.09
N GLY A 771 2.23 -23.66 -1.25
CA GLY A 771 1.10 -22.81 -1.66
C GLY A 771 1.31 -21.31 -1.45
N ASP A 772 2.44 -20.89 -0.89
CA ASP A 772 2.78 -19.46 -0.72
C ASP A 772 3.62 -18.94 -1.92
N MET A 773 3.61 -19.68 -3.04
CA MET A 773 4.29 -19.37 -4.32
C MET A 773 3.26 -19.22 -5.44
#